data_AF-A0A0S8J5B0-F1
#
_entry.id   AF-A0A0S8J5B0-F1
#
_cell.length_a   1.000
_cell.length_b   1.000
_cell.length_c   1.000
_cell.angle_alpha   90.00
_cell.angle_beta   90.00
_cell.angle_gamma   90.00
#
_symmetry.space_group_name_H-M   'P 1'
#
loop_
_entity.id
_entity.type
_entity.pdbx_description
1 polymer ?
#
loop_
_entity_poly.entity_id
_entity_poly.type
_entity_poly.pdbx_seq_one_letter_code
_entity_poly.pdbx_strand_id
1 'polypeptide(L)'
;MLLRKLLIPVLLTASAAPTFGGAPAPALKMEFVGDGAVLRFARPTRVSRIELWMTDGEKPPRCVLAERLHDRPITRHRLFLDLWNRRYTVKAFVPGEEPLEARGVPVIGGVPDVSMVLQVPYTGEADVTERWGRPRTKGRAFFSPGAAFSAEVEVLAWTRAVKGELRLVLDKGLEPAGPLPDWKTSRDDAGRTILAREADVATPMQIRQFLIPLNVTGKEGDRSAVSARLTAKVSGWTYTLERSVPIRVVAVSEVRKGVAAAEVLMPTDAHGERDVRKPRDTVLLPSGMGLALRRYLGFSEQYFDYYAPFTHHTVLFENRGTEPVPLAVTMQVLNADDDLSPGGFRPPDYLAGADGRFTVTAELAPGAETPVVLPLFVRPEDALPGRYRSVVEARILGTDIVAAHLEHPFQVRVTDLRALVVTGAAIVSSLAGLLLFLGRQRKVFGTFRVSELVLIALFASVTFVLVIFPGSVLGPLFSAVAGPFGFLIQGIFFEILRILVLVTLLVLVPRVGTVTLVSVVRYLIGGLAFGGFTPVDLFYLGASVVLMEVVLYAAGVTSKRGVLRRRDIGLASFVYVALLLGVVNGATQYVIYCLNITFYRLYFADWFIWLSVVVNGFLYAVLGALPGMKLGLRLRRISE
;
A
#
# COMPACT_ATOMS: atom_id res chain seq x y z
N MET A 1 19.19 -24.55 29.40
CA MET A 1 19.18 -25.31 30.67
C MET A 1 19.02 -24.28 31.78
N LEU A 2 18.08 -24.47 32.70
CA LEU A 2 17.55 -23.55 33.74
C LEU A 2 16.43 -22.56 33.36
N LEU A 3 15.40 -22.61 34.21
CA LEU A 3 14.31 -21.66 34.48
C LEU A 3 13.11 -21.55 33.50
N ARG A 4 12.33 -22.63 33.42
CA ARG A 4 10.86 -22.57 33.41
C ARG A 4 10.37 -22.76 34.85
N LYS A 5 10.18 -21.67 35.61
CA LYS A 5 9.48 -21.67 36.91
C LYS A 5 8.86 -20.29 37.15
N LEU A 6 7.55 -20.22 36.98
CA LEU A 6 6.59 -19.43 37.76
C LEU A 6 5.21 -20.02 37.40
N LEU A 7 4.72 -20.95 38.23
CA LEU A 7 3.67 -20.73 39.24
C LEU A 7 2.28 -20.78 38.56
N ILE A 8 1.45 -21.81 38.77
CA ILE A 8 0.61 -22.03 39.97
C ILE A 8 -0.05 -23.45 39.93
N PRO A 9 -0.48 -24.01 41.09
CA PRO A 9 -0.43 -25.43 41.40
C PRO A 9 -1.80 -26.17 41.45
N VAL A 10 -1.69 -27.50 41.40
CA VAL A 10 -2.38 -28.54 42.20
C VAL A 10 -3.90 -28.41 42.41
N LEU A 11 -4.65 -29.32 41.77
CA LEU A 11 -5.55 -30.24 42.49
C LEU A 11 -5.97 -31.40 41.57
N LEU A 12 -5.25 -32.51 41.73
CA LEU A 12 -5.62 -33.84 41.27
C LEU A 12 -6.26 -34.52 42.49
N THR A 13 -7.58 -34.71 42.47
CA THR A 13 -8.25 -35.74 43.26
C THR A 13 -9.00 -36.63 42.28
N ALA A 14 -8.53 -37.87 42.22
CA ALA A 14 -9.08 -38.94 41.42
C ALA A 14 -10.43 -39.44 41.99
N SER A 15 -11.24 -39.97 41.07
CA SER A 15 -12.10 -41.13 41.25
C SER A 15 -13.20 -41.08 42.31
N ALA A 16 -14.44 -40.91 41.85
CA ALA A 16 -15.50 -41.91 42.05
C ALA A 16 -16.70 -41.54 41.17
N ALA A 17 -17.04 -42.43 40.23
CA ALA A 17 -18.30 -42.36 39.51
C ALA A 17 -19.44 -42.66 40.48
N PRO A 18 -20.47 -41.80 40.59
CA PRO A 18 -21.73 -42.23 41.12
C PRO A 18 -22.58 -42.74 39.95
N THR A 19 -22.82 -44.05 39.94
CA THR A 19 -23.95 -44.65 39.24
C THR A 19 -25.23 -44.03 39.80
N PHE A 20 -25.73 -42.98 39.15
CA PHE A 20 -27.10 -42.51 39.32
C PHE A 20 -27.93 -42.99 38.13
N GLY A 21 -29.01 -43.69 38.46
CA GLY A 21 -29.93 -44.30 37.52
C GLY A 21 -30.55 -43.32 36.52
N GLY A 22 -30.97 -43.90 35.39
CA GLY A 22 -31.97 -43.35 34.47
C GLY A 22 -31.86 -41.86 34.17
N ALA A 23 -30.76 -41.41 33.56
CA ALA A 23 -30.69 -40.06 33.03
C ALA A 23 -31.77 -39.88 31.92
N PRO A 24 -32.59 -38.83 31.97
CA PRO A 24 -33.62 -38.59 30.96
C PRO A 24 -32.97 -38.40 29.58
N ALA A 25 -33.65 -38.86 28.53
CA ALA A 25 -33.20 -38.77 27.15
C ALA A 25 -32.73 -37.34 26.79
N PRO A 26 -31.67 -37.19 25.98
CA PRO A 26 -31.21 -35.88 25.56
C PRO A 26 -32.35 -35.11 24.85
N ALA A 27 -32.68 -33.93 25.34
CA ALA A 27 -33.73 -33.08 24.78
C ALA A 27 -33.13 -31.84 24.08
N LEU A 28 -33.60 -31.56 22.87
CA LEU A 28 -33.27 -30.37 22.09
C LEU A 28 -34.41 -29.36 22.20
N LYS A 29 -34.10 -28.12 22.61
CA LYS A 29 -35.02 -26.99 22.56
C LYS A 29 -34.54 -25.96 21.55
N MET A 30 -35.48 -25.38 20.81
CA MET A 30 -35.22 -24.30 19.86
C MET A 30 -35.93 -23.03 20.35
N GLU A 31 -35.17 -21.95 20.53
CA GLU A 31 -35.66 -20.61 20.87
C GLU A 31 -35.37 -19.66 19.72
N PHE A 32 -36.37 -18.93 19.22
CA PHE A 32 -36.14 -17.93 18.18
C PHE A 32 -35.61 -16.62 18.79
N VAL A 33 -34.62 -16.03 18.13
CA VAL A 33 -33.99 -14.74 18.47
C VAL A 33 -33.98 -13.84 17.24
N GLY A 34 -33.79 -12.53 17.38
CA GLY A 34 -34.04 -11.57 16.30
C GLY A 34 -33.31 -11.79 14.95
N ASP A 35 -32.20 -12.53 14.94
CA ASP A 35 -31.41 -12.86 13.74
C ASP A 35 -31.38 -14.37 13.42
N GLY A 36 -32.20 -15.17 14.10
CA GLY A 36 -32.36 -16.59 13.79
C GLY A 36 -32.89 -17.45 14.93
N ALA A 37 -32.24 -18.57 15.21
CA ALA A 37 -32.64 -19.50 16.27
C ALA A 37 -31.44 -19.95 17.11
N VAL A 38 -31.67 -20.08 18.40
CA VAL A 38 -30.74 -20.67 19.37
C VAL A 38 -31.22 -22.05 19.72
N LEU A 39 -30.38 -23.05 19.46
CA LEU A 39 -30.56 -24.42 19.91
C LEU A 39 -29.95 -24.57 21.29
N ARG A 40 -30.71 -25.11 22.23
CA ARG A 40 -30.25 -25.47 23.58
C ARG A 40 -30.36 -26.98 23.78
N PHE A 41 -29.26 -27.58 24.22
CA PHE A 41 -29.19 -28.97 24.60
C PHE A 41 -29.29 -29.08 26.12
N ALA A 42 -30.12 -29.98 26.63
CA ALA A 42 -30.33 -30.14 28.07
C ALA A 42 -29.05 -30.51 28.85
N ARG A 43 -28.05 -31.08 28.16
CA ARG A 43 -26.71 -31.39 28.65
C ARG A 43 -25.68 -31.12 27.54
N PRO A 44 -24.38 -31.00 27.85
CA PRO A 44 -23.35 -30.91 26.82
C PRO A 44 -23.37 -32.15 25.91
N THR A 45 -23.74 -31.97 24.63
CA THR A 45 -23.94 -33.08 23.67
C THR A 45 -22.98 -32.93 22.49
N ARG A 46 -22.35 -34.03 22.06
CA ARG A 46 -21.54 -34.05 20.83
C ARG A 46 -22.45 -34.21 19.62
N VAL A 47 -22.53 -33.17 18.80
CA VAL A 47 -23.36 -33.14 17.60
C VAL A 47 -22.44 -33.15 16.40
N SER A 48 -22.62 -34.11 15.49
CA SER A 48 -21.80 -34.24 14.28
C SER A 48 -22.33 -33.37 13.14
N ARG A 49 -23.66 -33.20 13.09
CA ARG A 49 -24.35 -32.45 12.04
C ARG A 49 -25.67 -31.88 12.54
N ILE A 50 -26.02 -30.69 12.06
CA ILE A 50 -27.34 -30.10 12.24
C ILE A 50 -27.96 -29.89 10.87
N GLU A 51 -29.21 -30.32 10.70
CA GLU A 51 -30.01 -30.03 9.53
C GLU A 51 -31.23 -29.19 9.92
N LEU A 52 -31.49 -28.15 9.14
CA LEU A 52 -32.67 -27.31 9.23
C LEU A 52 -33.58 -27.60 8.04
N TRP A 53 -34.78 -28.07 8.34
CA TRP A 53 -35.83 -28.35 7.38
C TRP A 53 -36.92 -27.29 7.48
N MET A 54 -37.30 -26.71 6.35
CA MET A 54 -38.38 -25.74 6.24
C MET A 54 -39.60 -26.40 5.60
N THR A 55 -40.77 -26.21 6.20
CA THR A 55 -42.06 -26.61 5.62
C THR A 55 -42.84 -25.37 5.21
N ASP A 56 -43.23 -25.32 3.93
CA ASP A 56 -43.95 -24.21 3.31
C ASP A 56 -45.33 -24.68 2.81
N GLY A 57 -46.34 -24.63 3.70
CA GLY A 57 -47.72 -25.00 3.35
C GLY A 57 -47.84 -26.42 2.79
N GLU A 58 -48.41 -26.54 1.59
CA GLU A 58 -48.61 -27.82 0.87
C GLU A 58 -47.36 -28.36 0.16
N LYS A 59 -46.24 -27.62 0.16
CA LYS A 59 -44.99 -28.10 -0.47
C LYS A 59 -44.24 -29.07 0.44
N PRO A 60 -43.59 -30.10 -0.13
CA PRO A 60 -42.79 -31.04 0.65
C PRO A 60 -41.67 -30.31 1.42
N PRO A 61 -41.33 -30.76 2.64
CA PRO A 61 -40.30 -30.13 3.46
C PRO A 61 -38.94 -30.16 2.76
N ARG A 62 -38.26 -29.01 2.73
CA ARG A 62 -36.95 -28.85 2.08
C ARG A 62 -35.88 -28.59 3.12
N CYS A 63 -34.73 -29.26 3.01
CA CYS A 63 -33.55 -28.93 3.81
C CYS A 63 -32.94 -27.61 3.31
N VAL A 64 -32.82 -26.63 4.19
CA VAL A 64 -32.36 -25.26 3.86
C VAL A 64 -30.96 -25.00 4.39
N LEU A 65 -30.56 -25.70 5.46
CA LEU A 65 -29.21 -25.60 6.03
C LEU A 65 -28.77 -26.99 6.51
N ALA A 66 -27.54 -27.37 6.17
CA ALA A 66 -26.87 -28.54 6.73
C ALA A 66 -25.46 -28.15 7.16
N GLU A 67 -25.23 -28.06 8.47
CA GLU A 67 -23.96 -27.63 9.05
C GLU A 67 -23.28 -28.83 9.74
N ARG A 68 -22.00 -29.08 9.44
CA ARG A 68 -21.18 -30.05 10.18
C ARG A 68 -20.49 -29.35 11.34
N LEU A 69 -20.62 -29.93 12.52
CA LEU A 69 -20.02 -29.38 13.73
C LEU A 69 -18.77 -30.16 14.13
N HIS A 70 -17.85 -29.48 14.81
CA HIS A 70 -16.65 -30.09 15.36
C HIS A 70 -16.99 -30.95 16.59
N ASP A 71 -16.21 -31.99 16.84
CA ASP A 71 -16.47 -33.10 17.78
C ASP A 71 -16.36 -32.71 19.29
N ARG A 72 -16.66 -31.45 19.62
CA ARG A 72 -16.70 -30.91 20.98
C ARG A 72 -18.14 -30.90 21.49
N PRO A 73 -18.37 -31.21 22.78
CA PRO A 73 -19.71 -31.14 23.35
C PRO A 73 -20.19 -29.68 23.41
N ILE A 74 -21.39 -29.43 22.88
CA ILE A 74 -22.02 -28.11 22.86
C ILE A 74 -23.29 -28.11 23.72
N THR A 75 -23.55 -27.00 24.40
CA THR A 75 -24.80 -26.75 25.14
C THR A 75 -25.71 -25.77 24.42
N ARG A 76 -25.14 -24.94 23.53
CA ARG A 76 -25.82 -23.90 22.77
C ARG A 76 -25.23 -23.79 21.36
N HIS A 77 -26.07 -23.70 20.34
CA HIS A 77 -25.66 -23.39 18.96
C HIS A 77 -26.58 -22.32 18.36
N ARG A 78 -26.03 -21.37 17.61
CA ARG A 78 -26.81 -20.30 16.96
C ARG A 78 -26.92 -20.59 15.48
N LEU A 79 -28.14 -20.56 14.96
CA LEU A 79 -28.47 -20.65 13.55
C LEU A 79 -28.94 -19.29 13.07
N PHE A 80 -28.44 -18.84 11.92
CA PHE A 80 -28.92 -17.64 11.25
C PHE A 80 -30.11 -18.00 10.34
N LEU A 81 -31.20 -17.23 10.39
CA LEU A 81 -32.40 -17.48 9.58
C LEU A 81 -32.84 -16.19 8.88
N ASP A 82 -32.84 -16.17 7.55
CA ASP A 82 -33.32 -15.03 6.75
C ASP A 82 -34.83 -15.06 6.47
N LEU A 83 -35.47 -16.22 6.60
CA LEU A 83 -36.86 -16.43 6.18
C LEU A 83 -37.78 -16.56 7.40
N TRP A 84 -38.61 -15.56 7.62
CA TRP A 84 -39.52 -15.48 8.78
C TRP A 84 -40.91 -16.04 8.44
N ASN A 85 -41.70 -16.44 9.45
CA ASN A 85 -43.08 -16.94 9.30
C ASN A 85 -43.26 -18.33 8.63
N ARG A 86 -42.24 -19.22 8.71
CA ARG A 86 -42.29 -20.61 8.21
C ARG A 86 -42.15 -21.62 9.36
N ARG A 87 -42.66 -22.87 9.18
CA ARG A 87 -42.39 -23.95 10.14
C ARG A 87 -40.98 -24.48 9.90
N TYR A 88 -40.16 -24.46 10.94
CA TYR A 88 -38.83 -25.04 10.95
C TYR A 88 -38.80 -26.31 11.79
N THR A 89 -38.13 -27.33 11.27
CA THR A 89 -37.77 -28.55 11.98
C THR A 89 -36.26 -28.67 11.96
N VAL A 90 -35.63 -28.63 13.12
CA VAL A 90 -34.19 -28.85 13.28
C VAL A 90 -33.95 -30.29 13.69
N LYS A 91 -33.03 -30.96 13.00
CA LYS A 91 -32.52 -32.29 13.35
C LYS A 91 -31.05 -32.20 13.73
N ALA A 92 -30.70 -32.55 14.96
CA ALA A 92 -29.32 -32.64 15.43
C ALA A 92 -28.89 -34.11 15.48
N PHE A 93 -27.85 -34.46 14.73
CA PHE A 93 -27.32 -35.82 14.63
C PHE A 93 -26.26 -36.05 15.71
N VAL A 94 -26.55 -36.96 16.63
CA VAL A 94 -25.65 -37.40 17.70
C VAL A 94 -25.06 -38.75 17.31
N PRO A 95 -23.73 -38.95 17.34
CA PRO A 95 -23.13 -40.24 16.97
C PRO A 95 -23.64 -41.39 17.85
N GLY A 96 -24.23 -42.41 17.22
CA GLY A 96 -24.72 -43.61 17.91
C GLY A 96 -26.12 -43.50 18.53
N GLU A 97 -26.82 -42.37 18.36
CA GLU A 97 -28.19 -42.15 18.84
C GLU A 97 -29.12 -41.72 17.68
N GLU A 98 -30.44 -41.82 17.89
CA GLU A 98 -31.41 -41.24 16.95
C GLU A 98 -31.30 -39.70 16.91
N PRO A 99 -31.54 -39.06 15.75
CA PRO A 99 -31.43 -37.62 15.63
C PRO A 99 -32.45 -36.89 16.51
N LEU A 100 -31.98 -35.91 17.27
CA LEU A 100 -32.81 -35.09 18.13
C LEU A 100 -33.57 -34.06 17.29
N GLU A 101 -34.90 -34.01 17.44
CA GLU A 101 -35.75 -33.08 16.69
C GLU A 101 -36.30 -31.95 17.57
N ALA A 102 -36.29 -30.73 17.04
CA ALA A 102 -37.03 -29.60 17.60
C ALA A 102 -37.82 -28.90 16.49
N ARG A 103 -39.08 -28.56 16.78
CA ARG A 103 -39.98 -27.88 15.85
C ARG A 103 -40.44 -26.56 16.42
N GLY A 104 -40.55 -25.55 15.58
CA GLY A 104 -41.03 -24.24 15.98
C GLY A 104 -41.40 -23.37 14.80
N VAL A 105 -42.24 -22.38 15.08
CA VAL A 105 -42.56 -21.28 14.17
C VAL A 105 -41.96 -20.02 14.78
N PRO A 106 -41.14 -19.25 14.05
CA PRO A 106 -40.70 -17.95 14.52
C PRO A 106 -41.94 -17.06 14.55
N VAL A 107 -42.49 -16.87 15.75
CA VAL A 107 -43.48 -15.82 15.98
C VAL A 107 -42.69 -14.53 16.03
N ILE A 108 -42.95 -13.61 15.10
CA ILE A 108 -42.38 -12.25 15.13
C ILE A 108 -43.04 -11.50 16.30
N GLY A 109 -42.63 -11.82 17.52
CA GLY A 109 -42.96 -11.04 18.71
C GLY A 109 -41.86 -10.02 18.91
N GLY A 110 -42.03 -8.80 18.40
CA GLY A 110 -41.18 -7.66 18.80
C GLY A 110 -40.62 -6.77 17.69
N VAL A 111 -40.76 -7.11 16.40
CA VAL A 111 -40.42 -6.17 15.32
C VAL A 111 -41.57 -5.16 15.17
N PRO A 112 -41.34 -3.85 15.32
CA PRO A 112 -42.39 -2.87 15.10
C PRO A 112 -42.82 -2.90 13.63
N ASP A 113 -44.13 -2.86 13.36
CA ASP A 113 -44.65 -2.88 11.97
C ASP A 113 -44.11 -1.73 11.11
N VAL A 114 -43.69 -0.63 11.75
CA VAL A 114 -43.09 0.55 11.14
C VAL A 114 -41.88 1.02 11.94
N SER A 115 -40.85 1.51 11.24
CA SER A 115 -39.69 2.19 11.82
C SER A 115 -39.38 3.49 11.09
N MET A 116 -38.75 4.43 11.79
CA MET A 116 -38.37 5.74 11.24
C MET A 116 -36.96 6.10 11.71
N VAL A 117 -36.14 6.55 10.76
CA VAL A 117 -34.80 7.08 10.99
C VAL A 117 -34.78 8.54 10.53
N LEU A 118 -34.20 9.42 11.34
CA LEU A 118 -33.91 10.80 10.98
C LEU A 118 -32.40 10.95 10.99
N GLN A 119 -31.82 11.30 9.85
CA GLN A 119 -30.41 11.60 9.69
C GLN A 119 -30.25 13.07 9.33
N VAL A 120 -29.34 13.72 10.02
CA VAL A 120 -28.87 15.06 9.68
C VAL A 120 -27.35 14.93 9.50
N PRO A 121 -26.75 15.55 8.48
CA PRO A 121 -25.31 15.50 8.29
C PRO A 121 -24.57 15.90 9.57
N TYR A 122 -23.44 15.23 9.82
CA TYR A 122 -22.51 15.57 10.92
C TYR A 122 -23.08 15.32 12.32
N THR A 123 -24.11 14.48 12.43
CA THR A 123 -24.44 13.83 13.70
C THR A 123 -23.45 12.69 13.93
N GLY A 124 -22.58 12.82 14.94
CA GLY A 124 -21.66 11.73 15.32
C GLY A 124 -22.41 10.40 15.43
N GLU A 125 -21.81 9.33 14.87
CA GLU A 125 -22.41 8.01 14.71
C GLU A 125 -23.17 7.57 15.96
N ALA A 126 -24.49 7.45 15.83
CA ALA A 126 -25.21 6.49 16.65
C ALA A 126 -24.80 5.12 16.13
N ASP A 127 -23.99 4.43 16.92
CA ASP A 127 -23.62 3.02 16.80
C ASP A 127 -24.69 2.23 16.02
N VAL A 128 -24.43 1.95 14.73
CA VAL A 128 -25.38 1.34 13.77
C VAL A 128 -25.66 -0.14 14.14
N THR A 129 -25.05 -0.63 15.21
CA THR A 129 -25.14 -2.01 15.69
C THR A 129 -26.48 -2.37 16.37
N GLU A 130 -27.36 -1.42 16.69
CA GLU A 130 -28.71 -1.71 17.21
C GLU A 130 -29.82 -1.48 16.18
N ARG A 131 -29.84 -2.27 15.11
CA ARG A 131 -30.89 -2.25 14.08
C ARG A 131 -32.30 -2.68 14.58
N TRP A 132 -32.43 -3.07 15.85
CA TRP A 132 -33.66 -3.64 16.44
C TRP A 132 -34.00 -3.13 17.86
N GLY A 133 -33.45 -1.98 18.25
CA GLY A 133 -33.70 -1.35 19.55
C GLY A 133 -33.78 0.17 19.41
N ARG A 134 -34.29 0.89 20.43
CA ARG A 134 -34.40 2.36 20.42
C ARG A 134 -33.01 2.97 20.17
N PRO A 135 -32.72 3.54 18.99
CA PRO A 135 -31.45 4.22 18.78
C PRO A 135 -31.46 5.48 19.66
N ARG A 136 -30.57 5.54 20.64
CA ARG A 136 -30.26 6.80 21.33
C ARG A 136 -29.40 7.63 20.37
N THR A 137 -29.99 8.54 19.62
CA THR A 137 -29.27 9.60 18.92
C THR A 137 -28.56 10.49 19.95
N LYS A 138 -27.31 10.16 20.28
CA LYS A 138 -26.42 11.02 21.09
C LYS A 138 -25.67 12.05 20.24
N GLY A 139 -25.71 11.93 18.91
CA GLY A 139 -25.07 12.86 17.98
C GLY A 139 -25.72 14.25 18.04
N ARG A 140 -24.89 15.29 18.16
CA ARG A 140 -25.27 16.69 17.91
C ARG A 140 -24.74 17.05 16.53
N ALA A 141 -25.59 17.60 15.67
CA ALA A 141 -25.14 18.18 14.42
C ALA A 141 -24.72 19.64 14.67
N PHE A 142 -23.80 20.14 13.87
CA PHE A 142 -23.33 21.51 13.99
C PHE A 142 -23.25 22.13 12.59
N PHE A 143 -23.60 23.42 12.52
CA PHE A 143 -23.58 24.17 11.27
C PHE A 143 -23.23 25.63 11.55
N SER A 144 -22.67 26.34 10.57
CA SER A 144 -22.45 27.78 10.64
C SER A 144 -23.70 28.54 10.16
N PRO A 145 -23.88 29.82 10.58
CA PRO A 145 -24.94 30.67 10.05
C PRO A 145 -24.87 30.76 8.52
N GLY A 146 -26.00 30.59 7.83
CA GLY A 146 -26.10 30.62 6.38
C GLY A 146 -25.75 29.31 5.66
N ALA A 147 -25.33 28.27 6.37
CA ALA A 147 -25.08 26.96 5.77
C ALA A 147 -26.38 26.32 5.26
N ALA A 148 -26.29 25.63 4.13
CA ALA A 148 -27.35 24.79 3.59
C ALA A 148 -27.00 23.31 3.78
N PHE A 149 -27.96 22.49 4.19
CA PHE A 149 -27.80 21.04 4.36
C PHE A 149 -29.09 20.31 4.02
N SER A 150 -29.04 18.98 3.84
CA SER A 150 -30.25 18.17 3.64
C SER A 150 -30.47 17.25 4.83
N ALA A 151 -31.64 17.32 5.46
CA ALA A 151 -32.08 16.34 6.43
C ALA A 151 -32.75 15.18 5.69
N GLU A 152 -32.45 13.95 6.09
CA GLU A 152 -33.03 12.74 5.52
C GLU A 152 -33.93 12.06 6.55
N VAL A 153 -35.16 11.74 6.14
CA VAL A 153 -36.06 10.88 6.92
C VAL A 153 -36.31 9.62 6.13
N GLU A 154 -35.99 8.47 6.73
CA GLU A 154 -36.31 7.17 6.19
C GLU A 154 -37.49 6.57 6.95
N VAL A 155 -38.51 6.13 6.21
CA VAL A 155 -39.63 5.36 6.76
C VAL A 155 -39.59 3.96 6.18
N LEU A 156 -39.53 2.96 7.07
CA LEU A 156 -39.46 1.56 6.70
C LEU A 156 -40.66 0.80 7.26
N ALA A 157 -41.37 0.13 6.36
CA ALA A 157 -42.48 -0.75 6.66
C ALA A 157 -41.99 -2.21 6.67
N TRP A 158 -42.05 -2.91 7.80
CA TRP A 158 -41.45 -4.24 7.91
C TRP A 158 -42.37 -5.36 7.42
N THR A 159 -43.61 -5.38 7.90
CA THR A 159 -44.52 -6.52 7.76
C THR A 159 -45.68 -6.25 6.80
N ARG A 160 -46.11 -4.99 6.68
CA ARG A 160 -47.33 -4.58 5.96
C ARG A 160 -47.15 -3.19 5.36
N ALA A 161 -47.97 -2.85 4.37
CA ALA A 161 -48.04 -1.48 3.85
C ALA A 161 -48.41 -0.50 4.98
N VAL A 162 -47.74 0.64 5.01
CA VAL A 162 -47.91 1.66 6.05
C VAL A 162 -48.33 2.95 5.39
N LYS A 163 -49.48 3.48 5.81
CA LYS A 163 -49.97 4.79 5.40
C LYS A 163 -50.07 5.69 6.62
N GLY A 164 -49.42 6.84 6.55
CA GLY A 164 -49.34 7.77 7.66
C GLY A 164 -49.02 9.20 7.23
N GLU A 165 -49.02 10.09 8.22
CA GLU A 165 -48.60 11.47 8.06
C GLU A 165 -47.21 11.64 8.70
N LEU A 166 -46.24 12.10 7.91
CA LEU A 166 -44.93 12.50 8.37
C LEU A 166 -44.91 14.01 8.57
N ARG A 167 -44.54 14.44 9.78
CA ARG A 167 -44.37 15.84 10.17
C ARG A 167 -42.93 16.10 10.58
N LEU A 168 -42.27 17.03 9.92
CA LEU A 168 -40.97 17.56 10.31
C LEU A 168 -41.18 18.91 11.01
N VAL A 169 -40.70 19.04 12.24
CA VAL A 169 -40.72 20.28 13.03
C VAL A 169 -39.30 20.84 13.05
N LEU A 170 -39.17 22.05 12.51
CA LEU A 170 -37.93 22.81 12.47
C LEU A 170 -38.01 23.89 13.55
N ASP A 171 -37.09 23.85 14.51
CA ASP A 171 -36.99 24.89 15.52
C ASP A 171 -36.53 26.23 14.92
N LYS A 172 -36.68 27.30 15.71
CA LYS A 172 -36.25 28.65 15.33
C LYS A 172 -34.78 28.64 14.89
N GLY A 173 -34.49 29.30 13.78
CA GLY A 173 -33.14 29.34 13.16
C GLY A 173 -32.91 28.29 12.07
N LEU A 174 -33.95 27.53 11.68
CA LEU A 174 -33.92 26.62 10.55
C LEU A 174 -35.12 26.89 9.64
N GLU A 175 -34.87 26.98 8.33
CA GLU A 175 -35.91 27.15 7.32
C GLU A 175 -35.68 26.22 6.13
N PRO A 176 -36.72 25.77 5.42
CA PRO A 176 -36.52 25.02 4.19
C PRO A 176 -35.82 25.88 3.13
N ALA A 177 -34.90 25.29 2.36
CA ALA A 177 -34.08 26.01 1.38
C ALA A 177 -34.88 26.55 0.16
N GLY A 178 -36.17 26.20 0.07
CA GLY A 178 -37.10 26.64 -0.96
C GLY A 178 -38.47 25.96 -0.81
N PRO A 179 -39.41 26.23 -1.73
CA PRO A 179 -40.70 25.53 -1.76
C PRO A 179 -40.47 24.04 -2.05
N LEU A 180 -40.94 23.19 -1.14
CA LEU A 180 -40.80 21.73 -1.25
C LEU A 180 -42.06 21.15 -1.92
N PRO A 181 -41.93 20.49 -3.09
CA PRO A 181 -43.06 19.84 -3.74
C PRO A 181 -43.68 18.79 -2.82
N ASP A 182 -45.01 18.74 -2.75
CA ASP A 182 -45.80 17.79 -1.95
C ASP A 182 -45.69 17.93 -0.41
N TRP A 183 -45.02 18.97 0.10
CA TRP A 183 -44.99 19.26 1.53
C TRP A 183 -45.90 20.45 1.85
N LYS A 184 -46.81 20.24 2.81
CA LYS A 184 -47.60 21.32 3.40
C LYS A 184 -46.77 22.01 4.47
N THR A 185 -46.48 23.28 4.26
CA THR A 185 -45.72 24.10 5.21
C THR A 185 -46.69 24.91 6.06
N SER A 186 -46.59 24.81 7.39
CA SER A 186 -47.29 25.66 8.34
C SER A 186 -46.33 26.17 9.41
N ARG A 187 -46.69 27.21 10.14
CA ARG A 187 -45.96 27.67 11.33
C ARG A 187 -46.81 27.46 12.57
N ASP A 188 -46.20 27.06 13.68
CA ASP A 188 -46.88 26.97 14.97
C ASP A 188 -46.83 28.27 15.76
N ASP A 189 -47.58 28.33 16.86
CA ASP A 189 -47.66 29.51 17.74
C ASP A 189 -46.31 29.85 18.42
N ALA A 190 -45.36 28.90 18.44
CA ALA A 190 -44.01 29.10 18.95
C ALA A 190 -43.03 29.57 17.86
N GLY A 191 -43.51 29.80 16.62
CA GLY A 191 -42.72 30.25 15.49
C GLY A 191 -41.87 29.16 14.83
N ARG A 192 -42.14 27.88 15.11
CA ARG A 192 -41.49 26.72 14.48
C ARG A 192 -42.14 26.42 13.13
N THR A 193 -41.32 26.02 12.16
CA THR A 193 -41.82 25.63 10.84
C THR A 193 -42.15 24.13 10.85
N ILE A 194 -43.39 23.79 10.49
CA ILE A 194 -43.88 22.42 10.39
C ILE A 194 -44.04 22.08 8.90
N LEU A 195 -43.34 21.04 8.46
CA LEU A 195 -43.49 20.46 7.13
C LEU A 195 -44.25 19.15 7.26
N ALA A 196 -45.42 19.04 6.65
CA ALA A 196 -46.25 17.83 6.69
C ALA A 196 -46.40 17.21 5.30
N ARG A 197 -46.18 15.90 5.20
CA ARG A 197 -46.39 15.13 3.96
C ARG A 197 -46.96 13.75 4.28
N GLU A 198 -47.72 13.22 3.34
CA GLU A 198 -48.21 11.85 3.42
C GLU A 198 -47.05 10.87 3.17
N ALA A 199 -46.81 9.98 4.12
CA ALA A 199 -45.84 8.90 4.02
C ALA A 199 -46.58 7.60 3.70
N ASP A 200 -46.63 7.25 2.42
CA ASP A 200 -47.23 6.02 1.93
C ASP A 200 -46.14 5.01 1.54
N VAL A 201 -46.00 3.93 2.29
CA VAL A 201 -45.09 2.83 2.00
C VAL A 201 -45.94 1.65 1.56
N ALA A 202 -46.08 1.50 0.24
CA ALA A 202 -47.07 0.61 -0.37
C ALA A 202 -46.74 -0.88 -0.22
N THR A 203 -45.48 -1.24 -0.01
CA THR A 203 -45.05 -2.64 0.07
C THR A 203 -44.28 -2.97 1.36
N PRO A 204 -44.46 -4.19 1.91
CA PRO A 204 -43.60 -4.67 3.00
C PRO A 204 -42.13 -4.70 2.57
N MET A 205 -41.23 -4.41 3.51
CA MET A 205 -39.78 -4.28 3.33
C MET A 205 -39.31 -3.14 2.42
N GLN A 206 -40.19 -2.20 2.07
CA GLN A 206 -39.82 -1.02 1.31
C GLN A 206 -39.33 0.10 2.23
N ILE A 207 -38.21 0.73 1.85
CA ILE A 207 -37.70 1.97 2.45
C ILE A 207 -38.18 3.12 1.57
N ARG A 208 -38.80 4.14 2.18
CA ARG A 208 -39.10 5.40 1.52
C ARG A 208 -38.26 6.51 2.15
N GLN A 209 -37.39 7.10 1.33
CA GLN A 209 -36.48 8.17 1.72
C GLN A 209 -37.09 9.53 1.37
N PHE A 210 -36.97 10.48 2.30
CA PHE A 210 -37.40 11.86 2.14
C PHE A 210 -36.21 12.77 2.40
N LEU A 211 -35.70 13.42 1.36
CA LEU A 211 -34.64 14.42 1.45
C LEU A 211 -35.26 15.82 1.54
N ILE A 212 -34.93 16.53 2.61
CA ILE A 212 -35.44 17.87 2.89
C ILE A 212 -34.26 18.85 2.96
N PRO A 213 -34.06 19.71 1.95
CA PRO A 213 -33.04 20.76 2.00
C PRO A 213 -33.46 21.88 2.96
N LEU A 214 -32.55 22.24 3.86
CA LEU A 214 -32.70 23.20 4.95
C LEU A 214 -31.56 24.23 4.92
N ASN A 215 -31.87 25.45 5.35
CA ASN A 215 -30.95 26.55 5.56
C ASN A 215 -30.89 26.91 7.04
N VAL A 216 -29.68 27.21 7.52
CA VAL A 216 -29.46 27.69 8.89
C VAL A 216 -29.58 29.21 8.91
N THR A 217 -30.67 29.72 9.49
CA THR A 217 -30.94 31.15 9.67
C THR A 217 -30.68 31.64 11.11
N GLY A 218 -30.35 30.72 12.01
CA GLY A 218 -30.00 31.01 13.40
C GLY A 218 -28.69 31.80 13.52
N LYS A 219 -28.57 32.53 14.63
CA LYS A 219 -27.34 33.26 14.99
C LYS A 219 -26.37 32.34 15.71
N GLU A 220 -25.10 32.74 15.74
CA GLU A 220 -24.05 32.06 16.49
C GLU A 220 -24.46 31.81 17.95
N GLY A 221 -24.28 30.56 18.41
CA GLY A 221 -24.65 30.13 19.75
C GLY A 221 -26.08 29.62 19.89
N ASP A 222 -26.93 29.80 18.87
CA ASP A 222 -28.30 29.28 18.88
C ASP A 222 -28.30 27.76 18.95
N ARG A 223 -29.25 27.22 19.73
CA ARG A 223 -29.57 25.80 19.79
C ARG A 223 -30.91 25.60 19.11
N SER A 224 -30.91 24.78 18.07
CA SER A 224 -32.10 24.39 17.32
C SER A 224 -32.19 22.86 17.32
N ALA A 225 -33.29 22.31 16.82
CA ALA A 225 -33.40 20.89 16.54
C ALA A 225 -34.26 20.66 15.29
N VAL A 226 -33.96 19.56 14.59
CA VAL A 226 -34.86 18.98 13.60
C VAL A 226 -35.55 17.81 14.25
N SER A 227 -36.88 17.82 14.29
CA SER A 227 -37.67 16.73 14.86
C SER A 227 -38.59 16.13 13.81
N ALA A 228 -38.55 14.83 13.60
CA ALA A 228 -39.46 14.09 12.75
C ALA A 228 -40.49 13.34 13.61
N ARG A 229 -41.77 13.45 13.26
CA ARG A 229 -42.86 12.71 13.87
C ARG A 229 -43.67 11.99 12.77
N LEU A 230 -43.78 10.68 12.86
CA LEU A 230 -44.61 9.85 11.98
C LEU A 230 -45.82 9.34 12.75
N THR A 231 -47.02 9.64 12.25
CA THR A 231 -48.27 9.07 12.74
C THR A 231 -48.85 8.14 11.68
N ALA A 232 -48.77 6.84 11.90
CA ALA A 232 -49.18 5.84 10.92
C ALA A 232 -50.25 4.89 11.48
N LYS A 233 -51.21 4.48 10.65
CA LYS A 233 -52.21 3.48 11.02
C LYS A 233 -51.83 2.14 10.42
N VAL A 234 -51.63 1.12 11.26
CA VAL A 234 -51.33 -0.24 10.84
C VAL A 234 -52.26 -1.21 11.57
N SER A 235 -53.03 -1.99 10.82
CA SER A 235 -53.92 -3.03 11.38
C SER A 235 -54.90 -2.54 12.46
N GLY A 236 -55.43 -1.32 12.32
CA GLY A 236 -56.35 -0.70 13.29
C GLY A 236 -55.67 0.01 14.47
N TRP A 237 -54.36 -0.14 14.64
CA TRP A 237 -53.56 0.54 15.65
C TRP A 237 -52.90 1.80 15.07
N THR A 238 -52.81 2.85 15.89
CA THR A 238 -52.11 4.09 15.50
C THR A 238 -50.76 4.14 16.18
N TYR A 239 -49.69 4.13 15.38
CA TYR A 239 -48.31 4.26 15.82
C TYR A 239 -47.87 5.72 15.71
N THR A 240 -47.27 6.25 16.77
CA THR A 240 -46.61 7.56 16.74
C THR A 240 -45.14 7.37 17.05
N LEU A 241 -44.27 7.66 16.08
CA LEU A 241 -42.82 7.62 16.23
C LEU A 241 -42.28 9.05 16.19
N GLU A 242 -41.37 9.37 17.10
CA GLU A 242 -40.73 10.68 17.17
C GLU A 242 -39.21 10.53 17.27
N ARG A 243 -38.50 11.35 16.50
CA ARG A 243 -37.04 11.44 16.47
C ARG A 243 -36.65 12.90 16.46
N SER A 244 -35.60 13.25 17.18
CA SER A 244 -35.09 14.61 17.23
C SER A 244 -33.57 14.59 17.18
N VAL A 245 -33.02 15.50 16.39
CA VAL A 245 -31.58 15.73 16.27
C VAL A 245 -31.30 17.17 16.71
N PRO A 246 -30.57 17.38 17.81
CA PRO A 246 -30.15 18.71 18.23
C PRO A 246 -29.08 19.27 17.28
N ILE A 247 -29.25 20.54 16.93
CA ILE A 247 -28.36 21.33 16.07
C ILE A 247 -27.80 22.50 16.88
N ARG A 248 -26.48 22.71 16.78
CA ARG A 248 -25.82 23.89 17.33
C ARG A 248 -25.31 24.78 16.20
N VAL A 249 -25.61 26.08 16.27
CA VAL A 249 -25.06 27.06 15.35
C VAL A 249 -23.73 27.58 15.89
N VAL A 250 -22.62 27.32 15.18
CA VAL A 250 -21.25 27.59 15.66
C VAL A 250 -20.60 28.73 14.87
N ALA A 251 -19.76 29.50 15.55
CA ALA A 251 -19.01 30.60 14.96
C ALA A 251 -18.02 30.11 13.89
N VAL A 252 -17.96 30.83 12.78
CA VAL A 252 -16.95 30.61 11.74
C VAL A 252 -15.52 30.74 12.29
N SER A 253 -15.31 31.69 13.19
CA SER A 253 -14.01 31.97 13.81
C SER A 253 -13.57 30.90 14.82
N GLU A 254 -14.53 30.22 15.46
CA GLU A 254 -14.28 29.12 16.40
C GLU A 254 -13.83 27.87 15.64
N VAL A 255 -14.52 27.53 14.54
CA VAL A 255 -14.12 26.40 13.68
C VAL A 255 -12.75 26.64 13.04
N ARG A 256 -12.47 27.85 12.56
CA ARG A 256 -11.18 28.20 11.95
C ARG A 256 -10.00 28.14 12.92
N LYS A 257 -10.23 28.40 14.21
CA LYS A 257 -9.19 28.23 15.25
C LYS A 257 -9.02 26.77 15.67
N GLY A 258 -10.06 25.96 15.50
CA GLY A 258 -10.06 24.54 15.84
C GLY A 258 -9.39 23.65 14.81
N VAL A 259 -9.43 24.01 13.52
CA VAL A 259 -8.90 23.18 12.43
C VAL A 259 -7.50 23.66 12.01
N ALA A 260 -6.53 22.74 12.01
CA ALA A 260 -5.18 23.01 11.50
C ALA A 260 -4.70 21.89 10.57
N ALA A 261 -3.87 22.23 9.58
CA ALA A 261 -3.12 21.22 8.83
C ALA A 261 -1.79 20.97 9.57
N ALA A 262 -1.60 19.75 10.06
CA ALA A 262 -0.45 19.37 10.89
C ALA A 262 0.76 18.95 10.07
N GLU A 263 0.57 18.02 9.13
CA GLU A 263 1.65 17.49 8.30
C GLU A 263 1.15 17.09 6.90
N VAL A 264 2.08 17.13 5.95
CA VAL A 264 1.92 16.60 4.60
C VAL A 264 2.80 15.36 4.40
N LEU A 265 2.17 14.28 3.92
CA LEU A 265 2.81 13.03 3.56
C LEU A 265 2.67 12.80 2.05
N MET A 266 3.81 12.71 1.37
CA MET A 266 3.86 12.43 -0.07
C MET A 266 5.17 11.71 -0.44
N PRO A 267 5.14 10.70 -1.33
CA PRO A 267 3.95 10.03 -1.87
C PRO A 267 3.33 9.04 -0.86
N THR A 268 2.01 8.92 -0.88
CA THR A 268 1.25 7.97 -0.06
C THR A 268 0.47 6.97 -0.91
N ASP A 269 0.04 5.88 -0.28
CA ASP A 269 -0.88 4.91 -0.86
C ASP A 269 -2.35 5.34 -0.68
N ALA A 270 -3.29 4.51 -1.15
CA ALA A 270 -4.73 4.80 -1.04
C ALA A 270 -5.26 4.81 0.41
N HIS A 271 -4.49 4.28 1.37
CA HIS A 271 -4.82 4.32 2.80
C HIS A 271 -4.20 5.52 3.52
N GLY A 272 -3.37 6.28 2.80
CA GLY A 272 -2.69 7.46 3.31
C GLY A 272 -1.36 7.18 3.98
N GLU A 273 -0.87 5.95 3.91
CA GLU A 273 0.43 5.54 4.45
C GLU A 273 1.56 5.94 3.51
N ARG A 274 2.69 6.38 4.06
CA ARG A 274 3.83 6.84 3.27
C ARG A 274 4.57 5.69 2.59
N ASP A 275 4.76 5.80 1.28
CA ASP A 275 5.57 4.83 0.54
C ASP A 275 7.07 5.09 0.78
N VAL A 276 7.65 4.31 1.70
CA VAL A 276 9.08 4.41 2.10
C VAL A 276 10.03 4.09 0.93
N ARG A 277 9.55 3.43 -0.13
CA ARG A 277 10.38 3.08 -1.30
C ARG A 277 10.60 4.26 -2.24
N LYS A 278 9.80 5.32 -2.11
CA LYS A 278 9.89 6.52 -2.95
C LYS A 278 10.47 7.69 -2.15
N PRO A 279 11.22 8.60 -2.79
CA PRO A 279 11.71 9.80 -2.12
C PRO A 279 10.54 10.66 -1.64
N ARG A 280 10.73 11.34 -0.49
CA ARG A 280 9.74 12.30 0.00
C ARG A 280 9.49 13.38 -1.06
N ASP A 281 8.25 13.80 -1.19
CA ASP A 281 7.86 14.94 -2.02
C ASP A 281 8.29 14.81 -3.48
N THR A 282 8.37 13.57 -3.98
CA THR A 282 8.83 13.27 -5.34
C THR A 282 7.87 12.33 -6.07
N VAL A 283 7.42 12.75 -7.25
CA VAL A 283 6.67 11.94 -8.21
C VAL A 283 7.62 11.44 -9.29
N LEU A 284 7.67 10.13 -9.48
CA LEU A 284 8.59 9.49 -10.42
C LEU A 284 7.85 9.04 -11.67
N LEU A 285 8.15 9.69 -12.79
CA LEU A 285 7.59 9.36 -14.08
C LEU A 285 8.49 8.39 -14.86
N PRO A 286 7.90 7.44 -15.61
CA PRO A 286 8.66 6.65 -16.56
C PRO A 286 9.24 7.55 -17.67
N SER A 287 10.41 7.21 -18.18
CA SER A 287 10.97 7.92 -19.35
C SER A 287 10.23 7.54 -20.63
N GLY A 288 10.12 8.49 -21.57
CA GLY A 288 9.46 8.24 -22.87
C GLY A 288 10.07 7.08 -23.66
N MET A 289 11.39 6.90 -23.61
CA MET A 289 12.06 5.74 -24.22
C MET A 289 11.77 4.43 -23.46
N GLY A 290 11.62 4.50 -22.13
CA GLY A 290 11.21 3.35 -21.32
C GLY A 290 9.76 2.92 -21.61
N LEU A 291 8.86 3.89 -21.81
CA LEU A 291 7.49 3.67 -22.30
C LEU A 291 7.49 3.03 -23.69
N ALA A 292 8.26 3.59 -24.64
CA ALA A 292 8.37 3.07 -26.00
C ALA A 292 8.92 1.64 -26.05
N LEU A 293 9.94 1.32 -25.24
CA LEU A 293 10.52 -0.02 -25.17
C LEU A 293 9.52 -1.03 -24.56
N ARG A 294 8.75 -0.64 -23.54
CA ARG A 294 7.69 -1.48 -22.97
C ARG A 294 6.60 -1.78 -24.00
N ARG A 295 6.17 -0.75 -24.73
CA ARG A 295 5.21 -0.89 -25.84
C ARG A 295 5.72 -1.84 -26.92
N TYR A 296 7.00 -1.74 -27.28
CA TYR A 296 7.63 -2.63 -28.26
C TYR A 296 7.73 -4.09 -27.78
N LEU A 297 8.06 -4.31 -26.50
CA LEU A 297 8.23 -5.64 -25.93
C LEU A 297 6.91 -6.34 -25.57
N GLY A 298 5.76 -5.72 -25.85
CA GLY A 298 4.45 -6.30 -25.54
C GLY A 298 4.16 -6.44 -24.04
N PHE A 299 4.98 -5.82 -23.18
CA PHE A 299 4.62 -5.64 -21.79
C PHE A 299 3.44 -4.67 -21.77
N SER A 300 2.28 -5.15 -21.34
CA SER A 300 1.15 -4.27 -21.08
C SER A 300 1.67 -3.13 -20.21
N GLU A 301 1.44 -1.90 -20.66
CA GLU A 301 1.53 -0.74 -19.80
C GLU A 301 0.89 -1.17 -18.47
N GLN A 302 1.57 -0.98 -17.32
CA GLN A 302 0.78 -0.76 -16.10
C GLN A 302 -0.17 0.33 -16.55
N TYR A 303 -1.43 -0.02 -16.82
CA TYR A 303 -2.36 0.83 -17.51
C TYR A 303 -2.26 2.16 -16.79
N PHE A 304 -1.72 3.17 -17.45
CA PHE A 304 -1.79 4.52 -16.93
C PHE A 304 -3.24 4.90 -17.13
N ASP A 305 -4.05 4.34 -16.25
CA ASP A 305 -5.47 4.50 -16.28
C ASP A 305 -5.68 5.95 -15.86
N TYR A 306 -6.03 6.77 -16.84
CA TYR A 306 -6.36 8.16 -16.58
C TYR A 306 -7.44 8.26 -15.50
N TYR A 307 -8.32 7.26 -15.42
CA TYR A 307 -9.40 7.14 -14.45
C TYR A 307 -8.92 6.67 -13.06
N ALA A 308 -7.65 6.30 -12.91
CA ALA A 308 -7.04 5.88 -11.65
C ALA A 308 -5.95 6.87 -11.18
N PRO A 309 -5.83 7.09 -9.85
CA PRO A 309 -4.79 7.94 -9.31
C PRO A 309 -3.40 7.33 -9.50
N PHE A 310 -2.44 8.13 -9.94
CA PHE A 310 -1.05 7.69 -10.12
C PHE A 310 -0.34 7.49 -8.77
N THR A 311 -0.63 8.38 -7.82
CA THR A 311 -0.16 8.32 -6.43
C THR A 311 -1.14 9.10 -5.56
N HIS A 312 -0.97 9.05 -4.24
CA HIS A 312 -1.74 9.88 -3.32
C HIS A 312 -0.83 10.86 -2.58
N HIS A 313 -1.47 11.88 -2.04
CA HIS A 313 -0.94 12.93 -1.20
C HIS A 313 -1.85 13.01 0.02
N THR A 314 -1.32 12.75 1.22
CA THR A 314 -2.12 12.79 2.45
C THR A 314 -1.82 14.05 3.23
N VAL A 315 -2.87 14.75 3.64
CA VAL A 315 -2.77 15.87 4.59
C VAL A 315 -3.37 15.42 5.92
N LEU A 316 -2.59 15.53 6.99
CA LEU A 316 -3.07 15.31 8.34
C LEU A 316 -3.74 16.59 8.82
N PHE A 317 -5.05 16.55 9.02
CA PHE A 317 -5.80 17.65 9.62
C PHE A 317 -6.06 17.36 11.09
N GLU A 318 -5.78 18.33 11.94
CA GLU A 318 -6.02 18.29 13.38
C GLU A 318 -7.28 19.08 13.70
N ASN A 319 -8.20 18.48 14.46
CA ASN A 319 -9.35 19.18 15.04
C ASN A 319 -9.17 19.34 16.55
N ARG A 320 -8.81 20.55 16.98
CA ARG A 320 -8.67 20.97 18.38
C ARG A 320 -9.99 21.34 19.04
N GLY A 321 -11.09 21.30 18.29
CA GLY A 321 -12.43 21.53 18.80
C GLY A 321 -12.98 20.34 19.58
N THR A 322 -14.11 20.58 20.25
CA THR A 322 -14.85 19.56 21.01
C THR A 322 -15.96 18.88 20.19
N GLU A 323 -16.16 19.32 18.94
CA GLU A 323 -17.22 18.87 18.05
C GLU A 323 -16.58 18.37 16.74
N PRO A 324 -17.18 17.38 16.05
CA PRO A 324 -16.66 16.91 14.77
C PRO A 324 -16.71 18.04 13.75
N VAL A 325 -15.87 18.03 12.70
CA VAL A 325 -15.91 19.06 11.64
C VAL A 325 -15.83 18.46 10.24
N PRO A 326 -16.82 18.64 9.35
CA PRO A 326 -16.74 18.18 7.99
C PRO A 326 -16.05 19.21 7.12
N LEU A 327 -15.13 18.72 6.32
CA LEU A 327 -14.36 19.51 5.39
C LEU A 327 -14.61 19.00 3.97
N ALA A 328 -14.81 19.94 3.05
CA ALA A 328 -14.56 19.75 1.64
C ALA A 328 -13.11 20.20 1.36
N VAL A 329 -12.21 19.25 1.16
CA VAL A 329 -10.80 19.49 0.90
C VAL A 329 -10.58 19.46 -0.60
N THR A 330 -10.17 20.59 -1.15
CA THR A 330 -9.88 20.75 -2.58
C THR A 330 -8.37 20.78 -2.82
N MET A 331 -7.89 20.08 -3.85
CA MET A 331 -6.49 20.07 -4.26
C MET A 331 -6.34 20.58 -5.69
N GLN A 332 -5.31 21.40 -5.89
CA GLN A 332 -4.83 21.84 -7.19
C GLN A 332 -3.31 21.71 -7.27
N VAL A 333 -2.79 21.35 -8.44
CA VAL A 333 -1.34 21.39 -8.71
C VAL A 333 -1.05 22.63 -9.53
N LEU A 334 -0.02 23.38 -9.16
CA LEU A 334 0.48 24.55 -9.87
C LEU A 334 1.97 24.38 -10.16
N ASN A 335 2.47 25.05 -11.21
CA ASN A 335 3.92 25.19 -11.39
C ASN A 335 4.52 25.95 -10.18
N ALA A 336 5.79 25.68 -9.89
CA ALA A 336 6.49 26.41 -8.83
C ALA A 336 6.77 27.88 -9.21
N ASP A 337 7.00 28.14 -10.51
CA ASP A 337 7.40 29.46 -11.01
C ASP A 337 6.21 30.27 -11.54
N ASP A 338 5.15 29.60 -12.00
CA ASP A 338 3.94 30.22 -12.53
C ASP A 338 2.70 29.68 -11.79
N ASP A 339 1.73 30.53 -11.43
CA ASP A 339 0.45 30.13 -10.83
C ASP A 339 -0.48 29.37 -11.81
N LEU A 340 0.09 28.77 -12.86
CA LEU A 340 -0.62 28.04 -13.89
C LEU A 340 -0.75 26.56 -13.51
N SER A 341 -1.95 26.02 -13.73
CA SER A 341 -2.23 24.59 -13.55
C SER A 341 -1.70 23.80 -14.76
N PRO A 342 -0.69 22.93 -14.60
CA PRO A 342 -0.17 22.12 -15.69
C PRO A 342 -1.19 21.07 -16.15
N GLY A 343 -1.41 20.96 -17.46
CA GLY A 343 -2.36 20.00 -18.05
C GLY A 343 -2.07 18.55 -17.68
N GLY A 344 -0.80 18.20 -17.44
CA GLY A 344 -0.38 16.86 -17.04
C GLY A 344 -0.83 16.39 -15.66
N PHE A 345 -1.38 17.26 -14.82
CA PHE A 345 -1.89 16.92 -13.48
C PHE A 345 -3.40 17.06 -13.35
N ARG A 346 -4.11 17.21 -14.47
CA ARG A 346 -5.55 17.43 -14.47
C ARG A 346 -6.30 16.12 -14.12
N PRO A 347 -7.20 16.13 -13.11
CA PRO A 347 -8.04 14.97 -12.80
C PRO A 347 -8.99 14.64 -13.97
N PRO A 348 -9.57 13.44 -14.00
CA PRO A 348 -10.59 13.06 -14.98
C PRO A 348 -11.81 13.97 -15.00
N ASP A 349 -12.41 14.17 -16.18
CA ASP A 349 -13.52 15.12 -16.35
C ASP A 349 -14.74 14.84 -15.46
N TYR A 350 -14.96 13.58 -15.04
CA TYR A 350 -16.03 13.20 -14.11
C TYR A 350 -15.70 13.49 -12.63
N LEU A 351 -14.43 13.75 -12.30
CA LEU A 351 -13.95 14.14 -10.97
C LEU A 351 -13.46 15.58 -10.90
N ALA A 352 -13.16 16.18 -12.06
CA ALA A 352 -12.70 17.54 -12.18
C ALA A 352 -13.87 18.51 -11.98
N GLY A 353 -13.75 19.44 -11.04
CA GLY A 353 -14.55 20.65 -11.09
C GLY A 353 -14.22 21.45 -12.36
N ALA A 354 -15.08 22.41 -12.72
CA ALA A 354 -14.86 23.29 -13.88
C ALA A 354 -13.45 23.91 -13.94
N ASP A 355 -12.84 24.12 -12.76
CA ASP A 355 -11.53 24.76 -12.58
C ASP A 355 -10.35 23.77 -12.51
N GLY A 356 -10.57 22.48 -12.78
CA GLY A 356 -9.52 21.44 -12.71
C GLY A 356 -9.07 21.09 -11.28
N ARG A 357 -9.82 21.53 -10.28
CA ARG A 357 -9.66 21.15 -8.87
C ARG A 357 -10.36 19.83 -8.60
N PHE A 358 -9.80 19.04 -7.68
CA PHE A 358 -10.42 17.82 -7.17
C PHE A 358 -10.84 18.01 -5.72
N THR A 359 -12.02 17.50 -5.33
CA THR A 359 -12.59 17.68 -3.99
C THR A 359 -12.83 16.34 -3.31
N VAL A 360 -12.34 16.21 -2.07
CA VAL A 360 -12.66 15.10 -1.15
C VAL A 360 -13.46 15.65 0.03
N THR A 361 -14.44 14.89 0.50
CA THR A 361 -15.13 15.18 1.75
C THR A 361 -14.54 14.33 2.88
N ALA A 362 -14.22 14.96 4.01
CA ALA A 362 -13.70 14.28 5.20
C ALA A 362 -14.39 14.81 6.47
N GLU A 363 -14.54 13.97 7.48
CA GLU A 363 -15.04 14.35 8.80
C GLU A 363 -13.92 14.26 9.82
N LEU A 364 -13.61 15.38 10.46
CA LEU A 364 -12.60 15.48 11.50
C LEU A 364 -13.22 15.16 12.86
N ALA A 365 -12.81 14.06 13.48
CA ALA A 365 -13.24 13.74 14.84
C ALA A 365 -12.70 14.77 15.86
N PRO A 366 -13.43 15.06 16.96
CA PRO A 366 -12.98 15.98 18.00
C PRO A 366 -11.66 15.53 18.65
N GLY A 367 -10.70 16.43 18.80
CA GLY A 367 -9.43 16.19 19.49
C GLY A 367 -8.50 15.19 18.79
N ALA A 368 -8.77 14.84 17.53
CA ALA A 368 -8.03 13.84 16.78
C ALA A 368 -7.38 14.41 15.52
N GLU A 369 -6.29 13.77 15.10
CA GLU A 369 -5.72 13.95 13.77
C GLU A 369 -6.39 12.98 12.79
N THR A 370 -6.89 13.50 11.68
CA THR A 370 -7.54 12.71 10.64
C THR A 370 -6.75 12.81 9.34
N PRO A 371 -6.28 11.67 8.78
CA PRO A 371 -5.63 11.67 7.48
C PRO A 371 -6.65 11.85 6.37
N VAL A 372 -6.46 12.87 5.53
CA VAL A 372 -7.24 13.09 4.33
C VAL A 372 -6.39 12.75 3.11
N VAL A 373 -6.77 11.67 2.42
CA VAL A 373 -6.05 11.14 1.26
C VAL A 373 -6.52 11.82 -0.01
N LEU A 374 -5.63 12.52 -0.68
CA LEU A 374 -5.87 13.25 -1.93
C LEU A 374 -5.21 12.51 -3.10
N PRO A 375 -5.97 11.98 -4.07
CA PRO A 375 -5.44 11.39 -5.29
C PRO A 375 -4.71 12.42 -6.14
N LEU A 376 -3.54 12.04 -6.65
CA LEU A 376 -2.78 12.78 -7.64
C LEU A 376 -2.84 12.04 -8.98
N PHE A 377 -3.52 12.63 -9.94
CA PHE A 377 -3.59 12.14 -11.31
C PHE A 377 -2.40 12.70 -12.10
N VAL A 378 -1.75 11.85 -12.88
CA VAL A 378 -0.64 12.28 -13.74
C VAL A 378 -0.77 11.66 -15.11
N ARG A 379 -0.74 12.50 -16.14
CA ARG A 379 -0.61 12.13 -17.55
C ARG A 379 0.87 12.19 -17.93
N PRO A 380 1.57 11.05 -18.10
CA PRO A 380 3.01 11.05 -18.35
C PRO A 380 3.43 11.76 -19.64
N GLU A 381 2.51 11.88 -20.62
CA GLU A 381 2.75 12.54 -21.90
C GLU A 381 2.82 14.07 -21.77
N ASP A 382 2.03 14.64 -20.84
CA ASP A 382 1.89 16.09 -20.63
C ASP A 382 2.65 16.60 -19.39
N ALA A 383 3.00 15.69 -18.46
CA ALA A 383 3.66 16.04 -17.21
C ALA A 383 5.18 16.17 -17.42
N LEU A 384 5.66 17.41 -17.39
CA LEU A 384 7.08 17.72 -17.54
C LEU A 384 7.86 17.49 -16.23
N PRO A 385 9.15 17.12 -16.30
CA PRO A 385 10.01 17.10 -15.13
C PRO A 385 10.25 18.53 -14.63
N GLY A 386 10.12 18.75 -13.33
CA GLY A 386 10.19 20.10 -12.77
C GLY A 386 9.81 20.18 -11.29
N ARG A 387 9.77 21.43 -10.79
CA ARG A 387 9.26 21.75 -9.45
C ARG A 387 7.82 22.21 -9.56
N TYR A 388 6.98 21.69 -8.69
CA TYR A 388 5.56 21.98 -8.62
C TYR A 388 5.17 22.27 -7.18
N ARG A 389 4.00 22.87 -6.99
CA ARG A 389 3.38 23.00 -5.67
C ARG A 389 1.95 22.47 -5.72
N SER A 390 1.58 21.76 -4.67
CA SER A 390 0.20 21.36 -4.45
C SER A 390 -0.44 22.37 -3.50
N VAL A 391 -1.53 22.97 -3.93
CA VAL A 391 -2.34 23.91 -3.14
C VAL A 391 -3.55 23.15 -2.65
N VAL A 392 -3.68 23.04 -1.33
CA VAL A 392 -4.78 22.34 -0.66
C VAL A 392 -5.59 23.37 0.13
N GLU A 393 -6.86 23.53 -0.25
CA GLU A 393 -7.82 24.39 0.43
C GLU A 393 -8.88 23.51 1.11
N ALA A 394 -8.96 23.55 2.44
CA ALA A 394 -10.01 22.89 3.21
C ALA A 394 -11.12 23.89 3.55
N ARG A 395 -12.34 23.64 3.05
CA ARG A 395 -13.53 24.45 3.31
C ARG A 395 -14.50 23.71 4.21
N ILE A 396 -15.23 24.42 5.05
CA ILE A 396 -16.31 23.81 5.83
C ILE A 396 -17.44 23.43 4.86
N LEU A 397 -17.84 22.16 4.87
CA LEU A 397 -18.81 21.64 3.91
C LEU A 397 -20.15 22.40 4.01
N GLY A 398 -20.68 22.84 2.86
CA GLY A 398 -21.90 23.65 2.80
C GLY A 398 -21.69 25.16 2.96
N THR A 399 -20.44 25.63 3.05
CA THR A 399 -20.09 27.06 3.10
C THR A 399 -18.86 27.41 2.26
N ASP A 400 -18.68 28.70 1.95
CA ASP A 400 -17.48 29.22 1.27
C ASP A 400 -16.32 29.55 2.24
N ILE A 401 -16.42 29.10 3.49
CA ILE A 401 -15.44 29.40 4.52
C ILE A 401 -14.24 28.48 4.38
N VAL A 402 -13.07 29.05 4.14
CA VAL A 402 -11.79 28.34 4.16
C VAL A 402 -11.30 28.16 5.61
N ALA A 403 -11.30 26.92 6.08
CA ALA A 403 -10.80 26.53 7.40
C ALA A 403 -9.26 26.47 7.42
N ALA A 404 -8.64 25.88 6.39
CA ALA A 404 -7.19 25.78 6.27
C ALA A 404 -6.74 25.91 4.81
N HIS A 405 -5.57 26.51 4.61
CA HIS A 405 -4.89 26.65 3.32
C HIS A 405 -3.45 26.17 3.47
N LEU A 406 -2.99 25.33 2.55
CA LEU A 406 -1.69 24.70 2.61
C LEU A 406 -1.06 24.65 1.22
N GLU A 407 0.20 25.05 1.12
CA GLU A 407 1.00 24.91 -0.08
C GLU A 407 2.17 23.97 0.20
N HIS A 408 2.25 22.88 -0.56
CA HIS A 408 3.30 21.87 -0.40
C HIS A 408 4.12 21.70 -1.69
N PRO A 409 5.43 22.02 -1.68
CA PRO A 409 6.28 21.87 -2.85
C PRO A 409 6.64 20.39 -3.08
N PHE A 410 6.62 19.96 -4.34
CA PHE A 410 7.05 18.62 -4.74
C PHE A 410 7.81 18.64 -6.07
N GLN A 411 8.59 17.59 -6.33
CA GLN A 411 9.40 17.45 -7.54
C GLN A 411 8.90 16.31 -8.41
N VAL A 412 8.88 16.53 -9.72
CA VAL A 412 8.60 15.50 -10.72
C VAL A 412 9.91 15.13 -11.39
N ARG A 413 10.30 13.86 -11.25
CA ARG A 413 11.55 13.33 -11.83
C ARG A 413 11.24 12.21 -12.80
N VAL A 414 11.97 12.17 -13.90
CA VAL A 414 11.86 11.11 -14.90
C VAL A 414 12.98 10.09 -14.67
N THR A 415 12.75 8.83 -15.07
CA THR A 415 13.78 7.78 -15.05
C THR A 415 15.05 8.22 -15.81
N ASP A 416 16.23 8.00 -15.23
CA ASP A 416 17.50 8.43 -15.82
C ASP A 416 17.77 7.70 -17.14
N LEU A 417 17.67 8.44 -18.24
CA LEU A 417 17.92 7.95 -19.60
C LEU A 417 19.36 7.43 -19.75
N ARG A 418 20.33 8.06 -19.08
CA ARG A 418 21.74 7.67 -19.16
C ARG A 418 21.94 6.28 -18.58
N ALA A 419 21.38 6.03 -17.39
CA ALA A 419 21.42 4.72 -16.75
C ALA A 419 20.76 3.63 -17.62
N LEU A 420 19.65 3.97 -18.27
CA LEU A 420 18.92 3.04 -19.15
C LEU A 420 19.72 2.71 -20.43
N VAL A 421 20.32 3.71 -21.09
CA VAL A 421 21.18 3.50 -22.28
C VAL A 421 22.40 2.67 -21.93
N VAL A 422 23.10 3.00 -20.84
CA VAL A 422 24.29 2.27 -20.39
C VAL A 422 23.94 0.82 -20.01
N THR A 423 22.79 0.62 -19.36
CA THR A 423 22.30 -0.74 -19.04
C THR A 423 21.97 -1.53 -20.29
N GLY A 424 21.28 -0.91 -21.27
CA GLY A 424 21.01 -1.53 -22.56
C GLY A 424 22.30 -1.95 -23.28
N ALA A 425 23.30 -1.04 -23.33
CA ALA A 425 24.61 -1.34 -23.90
C ALA A 425 25.35 -2.44 -23.13
N ALA A 426 25.26 -2.49 -21.80
CA ALA A 426 25.85 -3.53 -20.96
C ALA A 426 25.22 -4.91 -21.23
N ILE A 427 23.89 -4.98 -21.36
CA ILE A 427 23.17 -6.23 -21.69
C ILE A 427 23.58 -6.72 -23.08
N VAL A 428 23.53 -5.85 -24.09
CA VAL A 428 23.88 -6.20 -25.48
C VAL A 428 25.34 -6.65 -25.57
N SER A 429 26.27 -5.91 -24.96
CA SER A 429 27.70 -6.26 -24.97
C SER A 429 27.99 -7.55 -24.19
N SER A 430 27.33 -7.78 -23.05
CA SER A 430 27.43 -9.02 -22.28
C SER A 430 26.93 -10.23 -23.08
N LEU A 431 25.75 -10.12 -23.71
CA LEU A 431 25.19 -11.18 -24.54
C LEU A 431 26.07 -11.47 -25.76
N ALA A 432 26.53 -10.42 -26.45
CA ALA A 432 27.44 -10.56 -27.59
C ALA A 432 28.77 -11.20 -27.16
N GLY A 433 29.35 -10.77 -26.03
CA GLY A 433 30.57 -11.34 -25.46
C GLY A 433 30.41 -12.82 -25.11
N LEU A 434 29.29 -13.18 -24.49
CA LEU A 434 28.97 -14.58 -24.15
C LEU A 434 28.81 -15.45 -25.39
N LEU A 435 28.05 -14.99 -26.39
CA LEU A 435 27.86 -15.71 -27.66
C LEU A 435 29.18 -15.88 -28.41
N LEU A 436 30.02 -14.83 -28.44
CA LEU A 436 31.35 -14.89 -29.04
C LEU A 436 32.27 -15.87 -28.30
N PHE A 437 32.24 -15.88 -26.97
CA PHE A 437 33.01 -16.81 -26.14
C PHE A 437 32.58 -18.26 -26.38
N LEU A 438 31.28 -18.55 -26.34
CA LEU A 438 30.72 -19.88 -26.61
C LEU A 438 31.02 -20.36 -28.05
N GLY A 439 30.82 -19.48 -29.04
CA GLY A 439 31.06 -19.79 -30.45
C GLY A 439 32.54 -19.96 -30.80
N ARG A 440 33.46 -19.38 -30.00
CA ARG A 440 34.91 -19.45 -30.24
C ARG A 440 35.70 -20.15 -29.14
N GLN A 441 35.04 -20.86 -28.22
CA GLN A 441 35.69 -21.49 -27.06
C GLN A 441 36.94 -22.30 -27.43
N ARG A 442 36.88 -23.14 -28.46
CA ARG A 442 38.02 -23.98 -28.90
C ARG A 442 39.21 -23.13 -29.36
N LYS A 443 38.96 -22.00 -30.03
CA LYS A 443 40.02 -21.08 -30.47
C LYS A 443 40.60 -20.28 -29.30
N VAL A 444 39.77 -19.88 -28.34
CA VAL A 444 40.21 -19.19 -27.12
C VAL A 444 41.12 -20.11 -26.31
N PHE A 445 40.68 -21.32 -25.95
CA PHE A 445 41.50 -22.27 -25.21
C PHE A 445 42.75 -22.72 -25.97
N GLY A 446 42.65 -22.92 -27.30
CA GLY A 446 43.79 -23.29 -28.14
C GLY A 446 44.87 -22.19 -28.26
N THR A 447 44.59 -20.97 -27.81
CA THR A 447 45.58 -19.88 -27.81
C THR A 447 46.52 -19.93 -26.60
N PHE A 448 46.15 -20.64 -25.52
CA PHE A 448 46.91 -20.68 -24.28
C PHE A 448 47.68 -22.00 -24.13
N ARG A 449 48.89 -21.92 -23.57
CA ARG A 449 49.61 -23.11 -23.10
C ARG A 449 48.98 -23.62 -21.81
N VAL A 450 49.11 -24.93 -21.55
CA VAL A 450 48.61 -25.53 -20.30
C VAL A 450 49.19 -24.82 -19.07
N SER A 451 50.47 -24.46 -19.08
CA SER A 451 51.10 -23.70 -17.99
C SER A 451 50.48 -22.32 -17.77
N GLU A 452 50.08 -21.63 -18.84
CA GLU A 452 49.40 -20.32 -18.75
C GLU A 452 48.00 -20.47 -18.16
N LEU A 453 47.26 -21.53 -18.54
CA LEU A 453 45.94 -21.84 -17.97
C LEU A 453 46.04 -22.17 -16.48
N VAL A 454 47.04 -22.95 -16.08
CA VAL A 454 47.31 -23.24 -14.66
C VAL A 454 47.62 -21.96 -13.90
N LEU A 455 48.43 -21.06 -14.48
CA LEU A 455 48.77 -19.78 -13.86
C LEU A 455 47.53 -18.88 -13.71
N ILE A 456 46.65 -18.82 -14.73
CA ILE A 456 45.38 -18.09 -14.64
C ILE A 456 44.50 -18.64 -13.52
N ALA A 457 44.37 -19.97 -13.42
CA ALA A 457 43.59 -20.61 -12.35
C ALA A 457 44.19 -20.32 -10.96
N LEU A 458 45.52 -20.40 -10.82
CA LEU A 458 46.21 -20.08 -9.56
C LEU A 458 45.97 -18.63 -9.14
N PHE A 459 46.10 -17.67 -10.06
CA PHE A 459 45.84 -16.25 -9.77
C PHE A 459 44.37 -15.97 -9.45
N ALA A 460 43.44 -16.69 -10.09
CA ALA A 460 42.02 -16.62 -9.73
C ALA A 460 41.78 -17.10 -8.29
N SER A 461 42.40 -18.22 -7.89
CA SER A 461 42.33 -18.75 -6.52
C SER A 461 42.97 -17.81 -5.49
N VAL A 462 44.13 -17.21 -5.81
CA VAL A 462 44.77 -16.19 -4.96
C VAL A 462 43.85 -14.98 -4.81
N THR A 463 43.23 -14.52 -5.89
CA THR A 463 42.27 -13.42 -5.82
C THR A 463 41.06 -13.78 -4.96
N PHE A 464 40.58 -15.03 -5.04
CA PHE A 464 39.49 -15.49 -4.19
C PHE A 464 39.86 -15.41 -2.70
N VAL A 465 41.01 -15.97 -2.31
CA VAL A 465 41.46 -16.01 -0.92
C VAL A 465 41.82 -14.63 -0.36
N LEU A 466 42.47 -13.77 -1.15
CA LEU A 466 42.94 -12.46 -0.67
C LEU A 466 41.90 -11.35 -0.78
N VAL A 467 40.99 -11.44 -1.75
CA VAL A 467 40.06 -10.36 -2.10
C VAL A 467 38.62 -10.76 -1.84
N ILE A 468 38.15 -11.83 -2.48
CA ILE A 468 36.71 -12.16 -2.49
C ILE A 468 36.28 -12.64 -1.10
N PHE A 469 37.00 -13.60 -0.49
CA PHE A 469 36.64 -14.15 0.80
C PHE A 469 36.66 -13.11 1.93
N PRO A 470 37.76 -12.35 2.14
CA PRO A 470 37.78 -11.33 3.18
C PRO A 470 36.83 -10.17 2.86
N GLY A 471 36.63 -9.84 1.58
CA GLY A 471 35.66 -8.82 1.16
C GLY A 471 34.23 -9.19 1.52
N SER A 472 33.83 -10.44 1.31
CA SER A 472 32.50 -10.93 1.68
C SER A 472 32.28 -10.99 3.19
N VAL A 473 33.31 -11.35 3.97
CA VAL A 473 33.21 -11.50 5.43
C VAL A 473 33.36 -10.16 6.16
N LEU A 474 34.35 -9.36 5.80
CA LEU A 474 34.65 -8.07 6.45
C LEU A 474 33.86 -6.91 5.84
N GLY A 475 33.35 -7.05 4.61
CA GLY A 475 32.57 -6.03 3.94
C GLY A 475 31.41 -5.51 4.77
N PRO A 476 30.50 -6.38 5.26
CA PRO A 476 29.40 -5.96 6.14
C PRO A 476 29.88 -5.23 7.41
N LEU A 477 31.01 -5.63 7.99
CA LEU A 477 31.59 -4.94 9.15
C LEU A 477 32.07 -3.53 8.80
N PHE A 478 32.77 -3.35 7.68
CA PHE A 478 33.18 -2.03 7.22
C PHE A 478 32.00 -1.12 6.88
N SER A 479 30.95 -1.68 6.26
CA SER A 479 29.71 -0.95 5.97
C SER A 479 28.95 -0.59 7.24
N ALA A 480 28.99 -1.44 8.29
CA ALA A 480 28.37 -1.13 9.58
C ALA A 480 29.10 0.02 10.30
N VAL A 481 30.44 0.07 10.23
CA VAL A 481 31.24 1.09 10.91
C VAL A 481 31.24 2.43 10.15
N ALA A 482 31.44 2.40 8.84
CA ALA A 482 31.57 3.61 8.01
C ALA A 482 30.27 4.00 7.28
N GLY A 483 29.20 3.25 7.48
CA GLY A 483 27.89 3.48 6.86
C GLY A 483 27.99 3.54 5.32
N PRO A 484 27.46 4.60 4.68
CA PRO A 484 27.47 4.73 3.23
C PRO A 484 28.88 4.90 2.64
N PHE A 485 29.88 5.23 3.46
CA PHE A 485 31.28 5.40 3.03
C PHE A 485 32.14 4.15 3.20
N GLY A 486 31.55 3.01 3.59
CA GLY A 486 32.27 1.74 3.75
C GLY A 486 33.07 1.32 2.51
N PHE A 487 32.59 1.68 1.31
CA PHE A 487 33.29 1.39 0.06
C PHE A 487 34.67 2.06 -0.04
N LEU A 488 34.90 3.20 0.64
CA LEU A 488 36.19 3.89 0.63
C LEU A 488 37.26 3.06 1.34
N ILE A 489 36.91 2.50 2.50
CA ILE A 489 37.81 1.66 3.30
C ILE A 489 38.00 0.31 2.59
N GLN A 490 36.90 -0.32 2.17
CA GLN A 490 36.93 -1.58 1.44
C GLN A 490 37.77 -1.49 0.17
N GLY A 491 37.67 -0.38 -0.58
CA GLY A 491 38.42 -0.20 -1.81
C GLY A 491 39.94 -0.13 -1.57
N ILE A 492 40.41 0.48 -0.48
CA ILE A 492 41.84 0.51 -0.15
C ILE A 492 42.40 -0.91 -0.03
N PHE A 493 41.67 -1.80 0.64
CA PHE A 493 42.14 -3.17 0.83
C PHE A 493 41.86 -4.05 -0.38
N PHE A 494 40.60 -4.13 -0.81
CA PHE A 494 40.17 -5.14 -1.77
C PHE A 494 40.42 -4.72 -3.21
N GLU A 495 40.21 -3.45 -3.55
CA GLU A 495 40.32 -3.00 -4.94
C GLU A 495 41.77 -2.87 -5.38
N ILE A 496 42.63 -2.32 -4.52
CA ILE A 496 44.08 -2.26 -4.76
C ILE A 496 44.66 -3.67 -4.94
N LEU A 497 44.32 -4.61 -4.04
CA LEU A 497 44.79 -5.99 -4.14
C LEU A 497 44.26 -6.70 -5.39
N ARG A 498 42.98 -6.50 -5.72
CA ARG A 498 42.35 -7.08 -6.92
C ARG A 498 43.08 -6.68 -8.18
N ILE A 499 43.36 -5.37 -8.34
CA ILE A 499 44.04 -4.85 -9.51
C ILE A 499 45.53 -5.26 -9.51
N LEU A 500 46.19 -5.27 -8.36
CA LEU A 500 47.57 -5.74 -8.24
C LEU A 500 47.72 -7.17 -8.77
N VAL A 501 46.87 -8.09 -8.33
CA VAL A 501 46.89 -9.50 -8.75
C VAL A 501 46.54 -9.63 -10.24
N LEU A 502 45.54 -8.90 -10.72
CA LEU A 502 45.17 -8.87 -12.15
C LEU A 502 46.33 -8.39 -13.03
N VAL A 503 46.99 -7.30 -12.66
CA VAL A 503 48.10 -6.74 -13.44
C VAL A 503 49.33 -7.63 -13.40
N THR A 504 49.61 -8.25 -12.25
CA THR A 504 50.67 -9.25 -12.14
C THR A 504 50.43 -10.40 -13.11
N LEU A 505 49.19 -10.91 -13.20
CA LEU A 505 48.80 -11.93 -14.17
C LEU A 505 48.95 -11.44 -15.61
N LEU A 506 48.53 -10.22 -15.92
CA LEU A 506 48.65 -9.65 -17.27
C LEU A 506 50.10 -9.46 -17.72
N VAL A 507 51.03 -9.18 -16.80
CA VAL A 507 52.47 -9.13 -17.12
C VAL A 507 53.02 -10.51 -17.44
N LEU A 508 52.55 -11.55 -16.75
CA LEU A 508 52.99 -12.94 -16.95
C LEU A 508 52.36 -13.56 -18.21
N VAL A 509 51.07 -13.29 -18.46
CA VAL A 509 50.29 -13.82 -19.59
C VAL A 509 49.60 -12.69 -20.36
N PRO A 510 50.36 -11.86 -21.12
CA PRO A 510 49.82 -10.72 -21.88
C PRO A 510 49.15 -11.21 -23.18
N ARG A 511 48.01 -11.88 -23.07
CA ARG A 511 47.22 -12.40 -24.18
C ARG A 511 45.76 -11.97 -24.05
N VAL A 512 45.09 -11.81 -25.19
CA VAL A 512 43.64 -11.59 -25.26
C VAL A 512 42.93 -12.82 -24.71
N GLY A 513 42.00 -12.61 -23.79
CA GLY A 513 41.25 -13.68 -23.09
C GLY A 513 41.77 -13.99 -21.69
N THR A 514 42.93 -13.46 -21.28
CA THR A 514 43.43 -13.63 -19.91
C THR A 514 42.46 -13.01 -18.89
N VAL A 515 41.93 -11.81 -19.17
CA VAL A 515 40.97 -11.14 -18.28
C VAL A 515 39.65 -11.91 -18.28
N THR A 516 39.19 -12.35 -19.45
CA THR A 516 37.99 -13.20 -19.56
C THR A 516 38.08 -14.44 -18.67
N LEU A 517 39.16 -15.23 -18.82
CA LEU A 517 39.32 -16.48 -18.08
C LEU A 517 39.44 -16.23 -16.58
N VAL A 518 40.27 -15.29 -16.13
CA VAL A 518 40.42 -15.01 -14.69
C VAL A 518 39.10 -14.50 -14.08
N SER A 519 38.33 -13.72 -14.82
CA SER A 519 37.07 -13.14 -14.32
C SER A 519 35.96 -14.19 -14.24
N VAL A 520 35.86 -15.08 -15.24
CA VAL A 520 34.92 -16.21 -15.23
C VAL A 520 35.25 -17.16 -14.09
N VAL A 521 36.51 -17.56 -13.91
CA VAL A 521 36.91 -18.47 -12.82
C VAL A 521 36.61 -17.82 -11.47
N ARG A 522 36.95 -16.54 -11.28
CA ARG A 522 36.64 -15.81 -10.04
C ARG A 522 35.15 -15.73 -9.75
N TYR A 523 34.33 -15.48 -10.78
CA TYR A 523 32.88 -15.43 -10.66
C TYR A 523 32.33 -16.80 -10.25
N LEU A 524 32.80 -17.88 -10.88
CA LEU A 524 32.36 -19.24 -10.54
C LEU A 524 32.76 -19.63 -9.11
N ILE A 525 34.01 -19.40 -8.69
CA ILE A 525 34.46 -19.73 -7.33
C ILE A 525 33.69 -18.88 -6.30
N GLY A 526 33.52 -17.58 -6.55
CA GLY A 526 32.75 -16.69 -5.67
C GLY A 526 31.28 -17.10 -5.55
N GLY A 527 30.63 -17.40 -6.67
CA GLY A 527 29.24 -17.86 -6.71
C GLY A 527 29.04 -19.21 -6.03
N LEU A 528 29.97 -20.16 -6.21
CA LEU A 528 29.95 -21.45 -5.52
C LEU A 528 30.15 -21.31 -4.01
N ALA A 529 31.02 -20.41 -3.56
CA ALA A 529 31.31 -20.23 -2.14
C ALA A 529 30.23 -19.46 -1.38
N PHE A 530 29.61 -18.45 -2.01
CA PHE A 530 28.71 -17.50 -1.34
C PHE A 530 27.25 -17.52 -1.85
N GLY A 531 26.93 -18.28 -2.89
CA GLY A 531 25.55 -18.46 -3.37
C GLY A 531 24.96 -17.29 -4.16
N GLY A 532 25.79 -16.38 -4.69
CA GLY A 532 25.35 -15.18 -5.40
C GLY A 532 25.44 -15.31 -6.93
N PHE A 533 24.37 -15.77 -7.58
CA PHE A 533 24.22 -15.71 -9.04
C PHE A 533 23.03 -14.82 -9.39
N THR A 534 23.20 -13.49 -9.37
CA THR A 534 22.15 -12.58 -9.82
C THR A 534 22.30 -12.28 -11.33
N PRO A 535 21.19 -12.02 -12.05
CA PRO A 535 21.27 -11.57 -13.46
C PRO A 535 22.09 -10.29 -13.64
N VAL A 536 22.03 -9.38 -12.65
CA VAL A 536 22.80 -8.13 -12.65
C VAL A 536 24.30 -8.41 -12.63
N ASP A 537 24.74 -9.35 -11.80
CA ASP A 537 26.15 -9.75 -11.74
C ASP A 537 26.63 -10.36 -13.05
N LEU A 538 25.78 -11.11 -13.74
CA LEU A 538 26.11 -11.71 -15.04
C LEU A 538 26.28 -10.65 -16.13
N PHE A 539 25.37 -9.67 -16.20
CA PHE A 539 25.49 -8.56 -17.14
C PHE A 539 26.70 -7.68 -16.83
N TYR A 540 26.97 -7.45 -15.56
CA TYR A 540 28.16 -6.72 -15.13
C TYR A 540 29.45 -7.47 -15.49
N LEU A 541 29.53 -8.78 -15.23
CA LEU A 541 30.67 -9.62 -15.60
C LEU A 541 30.93 -9.55 -17.11
N GLY A 542 29.91 -9.77 -17.93
CA GLY A 542 30.07 -9.75 -19.38
C GLY A 542 30.49 -8.38 -19.91
N ALA A 543 29.81 -7.30 -19.48
CA ALA A 543 30.15 -5.95 -19.90
C ALA A 543 31.55 -5.52 -19.44
N SER A 544 31.94 -5.84 -18.20
CA SER A 544 33.26 -5.50 -17.66
C SER A 544 34.38 -6.24 -18.36
N VAL A 545 34.20 -7.54 -18.65
CA VAL A 545 35.17 -8.34 -19.40
C VAL A 545 35.34 -7.82 -20.82
N VAL A 546 34.24 -7.55 -21.53
CA VAL A 546 34.30 -7.03 -22.90
C VAL A 546 35.00 -5.68 -22.92
N LEU A 547 34.63 -4.76 -22.03
CA LEU A 547 35.24 -3.44 -21.95
C LEU A 547 36.74 -3.54 -21.65
N MET A 548 37.13 -4.38 -20.68
CA MET A 548 38.52 -4.55 -20.29
C MET A 548 39.36 -5.19 -21.40
N GLU A 549 38.90 -6.27 -22.03
CA GLU A 549 39.62 -6.91 -23.13
C GLU A 549 39.74 -5.99 -24.35
N VAL A 550 38.67 -5.29 -24.73
CA VAL A 550 38.68 -4.37 -25.88
C VAL A 550 39.66 -3.22 -25.65
N VAL A 551 39.63 -2.58 -24.48
CA VAL A 551 40.51 -1.45 -24.20
C VAL A 551 41.96 -1.89 -24.07
N LEU A 552 42.23 -3.02 -23.39
CA LEU A 552 43.60 -3.56 -23.31
C LEU A 552 44.15 -3.99 -24.67
N TYR A 553 43.30 -4.54 -25.55
CA TYR A 553 43.69 -4.90 -26.90
C TYR A 553 43.95 -3.67 -27.77
N ALA A 554 43.02 -2.70 -27.78
CA ALA A 554 43.12 -1.46 -28.55
C ALA A 554 44.31 -0.60 -28.13
N ALA A 555 44.58 -0.51 -26.83
CA ALA A 555 45.74 0.17 -26.28
C ALA A 555 47.07 -0.58 -26.52
N GLY A 556 47.02 -1.75 -27.16
CA GLY A 556 48.19 -2.55 -27.46
C GLY A 556 48.84 -3.19 -26.24
N VAL A 557 48.12 -3.39 -25.13
CA VAL A 557 48.65 -4.02 -23.92
C VAL A 557 48.71 -5.55 -24.09
N THR A 558 47.63 -6.15 -24.61
CA THR A 558 47.49 -7.61 -24.84
C THR A 558 47.77 -8.03 -26.29
N SER A 559 48.17 -7.10 -27.15
CA SER A 559 48.50 -7.36 -28.56
C SER A 559 49.86 -8.05 -28.74
N LYS A 560 50.09 -8.72 -29.89
CA LYS A 560 51.32 -9.48 -30.17
C LYS A 560 52.60 -8.63 -30.07
N ARG A 561 52.51 -7.32 -30.33
CA ARG A 561 53.59 -6.32 -30.21
C ARG A 561 53.50 -5.48 -28.92
N GLY A 562 52.79 -5.98 -27.91
CA GLY A 562 52.32 -5.16 -26.82
C GLY A 562 53.37 -4.67 -25.83
N VAL A 563 53.02 -3.59 -25.13
CA VAL A 563 53.91 -2.89 -24.19
C VAL A 563 54.42 -3.81 -23.08
N LEU A 564 53.59 -4.73 -22.59
CA LEU A 564 53.94 -5.68 -21.52
C LEU A 564 54.85 -6.84 -21.99
N ARG A 565 54.95 -7.09 -23.30
CA ARG A 565 55.85 -8.12 -23.84
C ARG A 565 57.30 -7.65 -23.92
N ARG A 566 57.54 -6.34 -23.96
CA ARG A 566 58.89 -5.76 -24.05
C ARG A 566 59.70 -6.08 -22.78
N ARG A 567 60.99 -6.40 -22.95
CA ARG A 567 61.90 -6.72 -21.84
C ARG A 567 62.24 -5.48 -21.02
N ASP A 568 62.33 -4.33 -21.68
CA ASP A 568 62.58 -3.02 -21.08
C ASP A 568 61.30 -2.18 -21.06
N ILE A 569 60.62 -2.19 -19.91
CA ILE A 569 59.43 -1.37 -19.66
C ILE A 569 59.88 -0.13 -18.87
N GLY A 570 59.87 1.03 -19.52
CA GLY A 570 60.17 2.32 -18.86
C GLY A 570 59.03 2.82 -17.99
N LEU A 571 59.32 3.77 -17.08
CA LEU A 571 58.35 4.36 -16.14
C LEU A 571 57.11 4.95 -16.85
N ALA A 572 57.29 5.55 -18.03
CA ALA A 572 56.18 6.10 -18.83
C ALA A 572 55.16 5.03 -19.24
N SER A 573 55.63 3.82 -19.58
CA SER A 573 54.77 2.68 -19.89
C SER A 573 54.01 2.17 -18.66
N PHE A 574 54.62 2.25 -17.47
CA PHE A 574 53.93 1.91 -16.21
C PHE A 574 52.77 2.86 -15.96
N VAL A 575 53.04 4.17 -16.02
CA VAL A 575 52.02 5.19 -15.78
C VAL A 575 50.91 5.07 -16.83
N TYR A 576 51.25 4.85 -18.10
CA TYR A 576 50.27 4.64 -19.16
C TYR A 576 49.33 3.46 -18.88
N VAL A 577 49.88 2.27 -18.55
CA VAL A 577 49.05 1.09 -18.25
C VAL A 577 48.22 1.29 -16.98
N ALA A 578 48.78 1.93 -15.95
CA ALA A 578 48.07 2.22 -14.71
C ALA A 578 46.89 3.18 -14.92
N LEU A 579 47.09 4.27 -15.67
CA LEU A 579 46.03 5.21 -16.03
C LEU A 579 44.96 4.56 -16.89
N LEU A 580 45.36 3.77 -17.89
CA LEU A 580 44.42 3.05 -18.75
C LEU A 580 43.52 2.11 -17.93
N LEU A 581 44.12 1.31 -17.04
CA LEU A 581 43.37 0.42 -16.15
C LEU A 581 42.48 1.20 -15.18
N GLY A 582 42.94 2.35 -14.69
CA GLY A 582 42.11 3.26 -13.89
C GLY A 582 40.87 3.72 -14.62
N VAL A 583 41.01 4.20 -15.86
CA VAL A 583 39.87 4.68 -16.67
C VAL A 583 38.88 3.55 -16.94
N VAL A 584 39.38 2.38 -17.36
CA VAL A 584 38.51 1.23 -17.65
C VAL A 584 37.80 0.76 -16.38
N ASN A 585 38.51 0.69 -15.26
CA ASN A 585 37.93 0.26 -14.00
C ASN A 585 36.87 1.24 -13.48
N GLY A 586 37.13 2.55 -13.62
CA GLY A 586 36.13 3.59 -13.37
C GLY A 586 34.89 3.44 -14.25
N ALA A 587 35.07 3.16 -15.54
CA ALA A 587 33.96 2.90 -16.46
C ALA A 587 33.17 1.65 -16.07
N THR A 588 33.83 0.55 -15.66
CA THR A 588 33.12 -0.63 -15.15
C THR A 588 32.36 -0.32 -13.87
N GLN A 589 32.93 0.50 -12.97
CA GLN A 589 32.26 0.95 -11.75
C GLN A 589 31.01 1.77 -12.07
N TYR A 590 31.05 2.62 -13.10
CA TYR A 590 29.87 3.35 -13.55
C TYR A 590 28.78 2.42 -14.11
N VAL A 591 29.17 1.39 -14.88
CA VAL A 591 28.22 0.41 -15.43
C VAL A 591 27.46 -0.33 -14.33
N ILE A 592 28.12 -0.76 -13.24
CA ILE A 592 27.42 -1.43 -12.14
C ILE A 592 26.42 -0.51 -11.44
N TYR A 593 26.71 0.79 -11.28
CA TYR A 593 25.71 1.74 -10.76
C TYR A 593 24.52 1.88 -11.71
N CYS A 594 24.74 2.03 -13.02
CA CYS A 594 23.66 2.12 -14.00
C CYS A 594 22.77 0.87 -13.99
N LEU A 595 23.37 -0.33 -13.86
CA LEU A 595 22.64 -1.58 -13.72
C LEU A 595 21.80 -1.60 -12.43
N ASN A 596 22.37 -1.19 -11.30
CA ASN A 596 21.64 -1.13 -10.03
C ASN A 596 20.50 -0.09 -10.04
N ILE A 597 20.71 1.08 -10.64
CA ILE A 597 19.68 2.11 -10.84
C ILE A 597 18.54 1.54 -11.69
N THR A 598 18.85 0.79 -12.75
CA THR A 598 17.83 0.30 -13.69
C THR A 598 17.08 -0.92 -13.17
N PHE A 599 17.78 -1.94 -12.66
CA PHE A 599 17.17 -3.20 -12.22
C PHE A 599 16.56 -3.14 -10.82
N TYR A 600 17.24 -2.48 -9.87
CA TYR A 600 16.77 -2.39 -8.48
C TYR A 600 16.07 -1.07 -8.15
N ARG A 601 15.97 -0.14 -9.11
CA ARG A 601 15.40 1.20 -8.92
C ARG A 601 16.05 1.94 -7.74
N LEU A 602 17.33 1.68 -7.51
CA LEU A 602 18.09 2.32 -6.44
C LEU A 602 18.42 3.76 -6.82
N TYR A 603 18.22 4.67 -5.88
CA TYR A 603 18.55 6.09 -6.05
C TYR A 603 19.91 6.36 -5.42
N PHE A 604 20.88 6.70 -6.26
CA PHE A 604 22.18 7.20 -5.82
C PHE A 604 22.26 8.70 -6.13
N ALA A 605 22.86 9.47 -5.23
CA ALA A 605 23.17 10.86 -5.50
C ALA A 605 24.32 10.96 -6.51
N ASP A 606 24.28 11.94 -7.42
CA ASP A 606 25.29 12.08 -8.48
C ASP A 606 26.72 12.20 -7.91
N TRP A 607 26.89 12.99 -6.85
CA TRP A 607 28.18 13.15 -6.18
C TRP A 607 28.71 11.81 -5.63
N PHE A 608 27.82 10.93 -5.18
CA PHE A 608 28.19 9.64 -4.61
C PHE A 608 28.66 8.68 -5.71
N ILE A 609 27.96 8.66 -6.85
CA ILE A 609 28.38 7.90 -8.04
C ILE A 609 29.77 8.37 -8.49
N TRP A 610 29.97 9.68 -8.64
CA TRP A 610 31.26 10.23 -9.07
C TRP A 610 32.38 9.96 -8.08
N LEU A 611 32.11 10.08 -6.77
CA LEU A 611 33.09 9.76 -5.73
C LEU A 611 33.52 8.29 -5.83
N SER A 612 32.57 7.37 -5.99
CA SER A 612 32.88 5.94 -6.14
C SER A 612 33.62 5.63 -7.44
N VAL A 613 33.21 6.23 -8.56
CA VAL A 613 33.87 6.04 -9.87
C VAL A 613 35.31 6.58 -9.84
N VAL A 614 35.54 7.76 -9.26
CA VAL A 614 36.86 8.41 -9.25
C VAL A 614 37.78 7.78 -8.22
N VAL A 615 37.30 7.54 -6.99
CA VAL A 615 38.16 7.04 -5.91
C VAL A 615 38.29 5.52 -5.99
N ASN A 616 37.16 4.81 -5.92
CA ASN A 616 37.18 3.35 -5.90
C ASN A 616 37.49 2.77 -7.29
N GLY A 617 36.85 3.31 -8.32
CA GLY A 617 37.07 2.88 -9.70
C GLY A 617 38.45 3.27 -10.24
N PHE A 618 38.78 4.56 -10.25
CA PHE A 618 39.99 5.05 -10.93
C PHE A 618 41.24 5.05 -10.03
N LEU A 619 41.20 5.75 -8.89
CA LEU A 619 42.38 6.00 -8.07
C LEU A 619 42.97 4.71 -7.50
N TYR A 620 42.14 3.85 -6.90
CA TYR A 620 42.61 2.59 -6.32
C TYR A 620 43.14 1.61 -7.38
N ALA A 621 42.58 1.62 -8.58
CA ALA A 621 43.12 0.83 -9.68
C ALA A 621 44.51 1.32 -10.12
N VAL A 622 44.73 2.63 -10.22
CA VAL A 622 46.06 3.19 -10.52
C VAL A 622 47.07 2.79 -9.44
N LEU A 623 46.68 2.93 -8.16
CA LEU A 623 47.52 2.55 -7.02
C LEU A 623 47.85 1.06 -6.97
N GLY A 624 46.92 0.18 -7.35
CA GLY A 624 47.15 -1.27 -7.42
C GLY A 624 47.96 -1.71 -8.63
N ALA A 625 47.84 -1.01 -9.77
CA ALA A 625 48.53 -1.38 -11.00
C ALA A 625 50.06 -1.23 -10.90
N LEU A 626 50.54 -0.17 -10.25
CA LEU A 626 51.98 0.09 -10.07
C LEU A 626 52.74 -1.05 -9.35
N PRO A 627 52.35 -1.47 -8.13
CA PRO A 627 52.99 -2.61 -7.47
C PRO A 627 52.73 -3.92 -8.21
N GLY A 628 51.57 -4.09 -8.86
CA GLY A 628 51.26 -5.27 -9.67
C GLY A 628 52.24 -5.47 -10.83
N MET A 629 52.59 -4.39 -11.54
CA MET A 629 53.60 -4.47 -12.60
C MET A 629 54.98 -4.81 -12.05
N LYS A 630 55.38 -4.19 -10.92
CA LYS A 630 56.68 -4.46 -10.28
C LYS A 630 56.79 -5.93 -9.84
N LEU A 631 55.73 -6.48 -9.27
CA LEU A 631 55.66 -7.89 -8.88
C LEU A 631 55.69 -8.81 -10.09
N GLY A 632 54.88 -8.53 -11.12
CA GLY A 632 54.83 -9.31 -12.35
C GLY A 632 56.18 -9.40 -13.07
N LEU A 633 56.92 -8.30 -13.15
CA LEU A 633 58.26 -8.29 -13.75
C LEU A 633 59.28 -9.08 -12.93
N ARG A 634 59.20 -9.04 -11.60
CA ARG A 634 60.08 -9.85 -10.73
C ARG A 634 59.80 -11.34 -10.92
N LEU A 635 58.54 -11.73 -10.95
CA LEU A 635 58.14 -13.12 -11.17
C LEU A 635 58.55 -13.61 -12.56
N ARG A 636 58.40 -12.76 -13.59
CA ARG A 636 58.81 -13.10 -14.96
C ARG A 636 60.31 -13.39 -15.07
N ARG A 637 61.16 -12.67 -14.34
CA ARG A 637 62.61 -12.91 -14.30
C ARG A 637 63.00 -14.22 -13.61
N ILE A 638 62.14 -14.76 -12.76
CA ILE A 638 62.39 -16.03 -12.06
C ILE A 638 61.89 -17.22 -12.89
N SER A 639 60.88 -17.00 -13.74
CA SER A 639 60.31 -18.02 -14.61
C SER A 639 61.01 -18.17 -15.98
N GLU A 640 61.71 -17.12 -16.42
CA GLU A 640 62.66 -17.15 -17.55
C GLU A 640 64.02 -17.65 -17.07
#